data_AF-A0A1I3BW48-F1
#
_entry.id   AF-A0A1I3BW48-F1
#
_cell.length_a   1.000
_cell.length_b   1.000
_cell.length_c   1.000
_cell.angle_alpha   90.00
_cell.angle_beta   90.00
_cell.angle_gamma   90.00
#
_symmetry.space_group_name_H-M   'P 1'
#
loop_
_entity.id
_entity.type
_entity.pdbx_description
1 polymer ?
#
loop_
_entity_poly.entity_id
_entity_poly.type
_entity_poly.pdbx_seq_one_letter_code
_entity_poly.pdbx_strand_id
1 'polypeptide(L)'
;MQHGDPIRPDDEPIGSYIEGLKQQEYQIPTFQREVVWERDNIKKLWDSIYRFYPIGSILIWNSDTELEKHREIGGHEINDPDKNSNYNYILDGQQRTTALLTSLYGVKGEWKGDFDPTLYIDLTVEEADDVDDANYKRRFLFEDEVDEDSDYVFKIIDIYKDPWEIDDRLAAKGLENEHPIRDRLRSFSKVLQQYRIPFIKLRDIEINEVTEIFERVNQEGEPLDIFDIIVAKTFRPTDHPNGGFYLREMIEDFRENTDGEFVSISNKTYLEMLAMIIKYHVEENEVNNITNRFLNEIKTHHIEAVWDEAKRAFRRTFDFFENHLNLKGPNLIPFRYFYITVAFYFYENDNPDYDFLKKYFWFYSFQSENLLRHTGHLRQDHLDPLYDEKTGGEFEFEEFRLDKHDLRSASYSYQGRFSRAILAFMASYDPKDWKHHDRSVLTDVYYQLQKEPNLHHIFPRNFIENYPGEDEYDEDSLMNIAYLPQITNLEISDRNPVEYLRDYDGDGFEQVLASHLIPQALLKWSRDDDVGYKTLDDFINRRVELFIAEIDDHVEGIPLNVHDSAAQDTDVRVLIEDGESQTTEFKTTLRTDVKDRGMPMNRVEYQCLKTINGLLNSTDGGTLLIGVEDDGSIYGLEDDYKTFNEEQKREVFQRHLHDIIGSAMEPRFNDFIDVSFVTMENKDVCVVNVNHASRPAHLEDQGEQEFYLRQGNRTIPLEPKQMVEYIDEEFED
;
A
#
# COMPACT_ATOMS: atom_id res chain seq x y z
N MET A 1 -9.57 -27.50 29.77
CA MET A 1 -8.39 -26.79 30.28
C MET A 1 -8.80 -25.35 30.50
N GLN A 2 -8.46 -24.74 31.64
CA GLN A 2 -8.76 -23.33 31.89
C GLN A 2 -8.08 -22.50 30.79
N HIS A 3 -8.86 -21.74 30.01
CA HIS A 3 -8.31 -20.65 29.21
C HIS A 3 -7.80 -19.60 30.19
N GLY A 4 -6.51 -19.62 30.48
CA GLY A 4 -5.83 -18.50 31.13
C GLY A 4 -5.83 -17.31 30.18
N ASP A 5 -5.93 -16.11 30.74
CA ASP A 5 -5.77 -14.88 29.98
C ASP A 5 -4.34 -14.82 29.43
N PRO A 6 -4.13 -14.86 28.10
CA PRO A 6 -2.79 -14.96 27.50
C PRO A 6 -2.00 -13.65 27.65
N ILE A 7 -2.68 -12.53 27.93
CA ILE A 7 -2.06 -11.24 28.19
C ILE A 7 -2.35 -10.86 29.64
N ARG A 8 -1.32 -10.88 30.49
CA ARG A 8 -1.50 -10.60 31.92
C ARG A 8 -0.75 -9.33 32.34
N PRO A 9 -1.46 -8.25 32.68
CA PRO A 9 -0.89 -7.14 33.43
C PRO A 9 -0.45 -7.61 34.81
N ASP A 10 0.75 -7.20 35.22
CA ASP A 10 1.36 -7.52 36.51
C ASP A 10 2.24 -6.34 36.95
N ASP A 11 2.85 -6.42 38.13
CA ASP A 11 3.88 -5.48 38.53
C ASP A 11 4.96 -6.18 39.37
N GLU A 12 6.20 -5.68 39.26
CA GLU A 12 7.33 -6.21 40.03
C GLU A 12 8.06 -5.09 40.78
N PRO A 13 8.46 -5.30 42.05
CA PRO A 13 9.37 -4.39 42.72
C PRO A 13 10.64 -4.21 41.88
N ILE A 14 11.12 -2.97 41.76
CA ILE A 14 12.37 -2.67 41.03
C ILE A 14 13.52 -3.57 41.47
N GLY A 15 13.64 -3.84 42.77
CA GLY A 15 14.68 -4.73 43.30
C GLY A 15 14.54 -6.20 42.89
N SER A 16 13.30 -6.71 42.80
CA SER A 16 13.05 -8.07 42.30
C SER A 16 13.39 -8.17 40.82
N TYR A 17 13.04 -7.15 40.04
CA TYR A 17 13.34 -7.13 38.61
C TYR A 17 14.85 -7.09 38.34
N ILE A 18 15.59 -6.21 39.04
CA ILE A 18 17.05 -6.12 38.95
C ILE A 18 17.72 -7.45 39.33
N GLU A 19 17.24 -8.10 40.38
CA GLU A 19 17.79 -9.38 40.80
C GLU A 19 17.48 -10.49 39.78
N GLY A 20 16.28 -10.50 39.20
CA GLY A 20 15.91 -11.42 38.11
C GLY A 20 16.75 -11.21 36.84
N LEU A 21 17.07 -9.96 36.49
CA LEU A 21 18.02 -9.65 35.40
C LEU A 21 19.42 -10.21 35.70
N LYS A 22 19.91 -10.04 36.93
CA LYS A 22 21.21 -10.59 37.38
C LYS A 22 21.23 -12.12 37.42
N GLN A 23 20.09 -12.73 37.74
CA GLN A 23 19.91 -14.18 37.74
C GLN A 23 19.55 -14.74 36.35
N GLN A 24 19.55 -13.90 35.31
CA GLN A 24 19.36 -14.28 33.92
C GLN A 24 17.96 -14.89 33.65
N GLU A 25 16.98 -14.51 34.46
CA GLU A 25 15.58 -14.91 34.29
C GLU A 25 14.92 -14.23 33.08
N TYR A 26 15.51 -13.14 32.61
CA TYR A 26 15.07 -12.33 31.47
C TYR A 26 16.16 -12.25 30.41
N GLN A 27 15.76 -12.28 29.14
CA GLN A 27 16.67 -12.30 28.00
C GLN A 27 16.30 -11.21 27.00
N ILE A 28 17.31 -10.59 26.39
CA ILE A 28 17.13 -9.66 25.27
C ILE A 28 17.39 -10.46 23.99
N PRO A 29 16.38 -10.65 23.13
CA PRO A 29 16.57 -11.29 21.84
C PRO A 29 17.58 -10.55 20.95
N THR A 30 18.32 -11.28 20.11
CA THR A 30 19.34 -10.75 19.15
C THR A 30 18.82 -9.74 18.13
N PHE A 31 17.51 -9.63 17.95
CA PHE A 31 16.87 -8.73 17.01
C PHE A 31 16.57 -7.35 17.59
N GLN A 32 16.85 -7.15 18.88
CA GLN A 32 16.70 -5.86 19.53
C GLN A 32 17.84 -4.91 19.11
N ARG A 33 17.54 -3.61 19.10
CA ARG A 33 18.46 -2.57 18.61
C ARG A 33 19.58 -2.31 19.61
N GLU A 34 20.66 -1.70 19.13
CA GLU A 34 21.68 -1.12 19.99
C GLU A 34 21.07 -0.08 20.95
N VAL A 35 21.74 0.14 22.07
CA VAL A 35 21.32 1.10 23.08
C VAL A 35 21.55 2.52 22.56
N VAL A 36 20.48 3.27 22.28
CA VAL A 36 20.54 4.62 21.67
C VAL A 36 20.28 5.74 22.66
N TRP A 37 19.88 5.41 23.90
CA TRP A 37 19.63 6.42 24.92
C TRP A 37 20.88 7.26 25.21
N GLU A 38 20.70 8.56 25.36
CA GLU A 38 21.75 9.47 25.79
C GLU A 38 21.70 9.67 27.30
N ARG A 39 22.75 10.31 27.85
CA ARG A 39 22.87 10.68 29.26
C ARG A 39 21.59 11.29 29.85
N ASP A 40 20.92 12.16 29.10
CA ASP A 40 19.71 12.85 29.54
C ASP A 40 18.50 11.89 29.71
N ASN A 41 18.38 10.88 28.84
CA ASN A 41 17.32 9.88 28.93
C ASN A 41 17.44 9.05 30.22
N ILE A 42 18.67 8.64 30.57
CA ILE A 42 18.95 7.88 31.79
C ILE A 42 18.57 8.72 33.02
N LYS A 43 18.98 9.99 33.09
CA LYS A 43 18.65 10.85 34.25
C LYS A 43 17.14 11.10 34.36
N LYS A 44 16.43 11.29 33.24
CA LYS A 44 14.96 11.45 33.23
C LYS A 44 14.22 10.20 33.68
N LEU A 45 14.74 9.01 33.35
CA LEU A 45 14.19 7.75 33.86
C LEU A 45 14.27 7.71 35.39
N TRP A 46 15.44 8.01 35.95
CA TRP A 46 15.64 8.03 37.41
C TRP A 46 14.86 9.16 38.10
N ASP A 47 14.64 10.30 37.45
CA ASP A 47 13.78 11.35 37.98
C ASP A 47 12.31 10.93 38.03
N SER A 48 11.82 10.24 37.00
CA SER A 48 10.49 9.64 37.01
C SER A 48 10.34 8.65 38.17
N ILE A 49 11.34 7.79 38.40
CA ILE A 49 11.36 6.85 39.53
C ILE A 49 11.34 7.61 40.86
N TYR A 50 12.23 8.61 41.01
CA TYR A 50 12.33 9.46 42.21
C TYR A 50 11.00 10.12 42.58
N ARG A 51 10.28 10.62 41.57
CA ARG A 51 8.98 11.30 41.73
C ARG A 51 7.79 10.34 41.79
N PHE A 52 8.01 9.02 41.78
CA PHE A 52 6.95 8.00 41.67
C PHE A 52 6.07 8.14 40.39
N TYR A 53 6.61 8.71 39.33
CA TYR A 53 5.94 8.77 38.03
C TYR A 53 6.04 7.42 37.31
N PRO A 54 5.01 7.01 36.54
CA PRO A 54 5.05 5.78 35.77
C PRO A 54 6.09 5.87 34.64
N ILE A 55 6.95 4.85 34.52
CA ILE A 55 8.00 4.75 33.47
C ILE A 55 7.58 3.91 32.25
N GLY A 56 6.27 3.62 32.12
CA GLY A 56 5.75 2.65 31.16
C GLY A 56 5.91 1.20 31.63
N SER A 57 5.31 0.25 30.92
CA SER A 57 5.41 -1.18 31.23
C SER A 57 6.65 -1.83 30.61
N ILE A 58 7.09 -2.95 31.18
CA ILE A 58 7.99 -3.89 30.52
C ILE A 58 7.14 -4.99 29.88
N LEU A 59 7.27 -5.16 28.56
CA LEU A 59 6.55 -6.21 27.83
C LEU A 59 7.43 -7.46 27.74
N ILE A 60 6.91 -8.57 28.24
CA ILE A 60 7.64 -9.84 28.35
C ILE A 60 6.90 -10.92 27.61
N TRP A 61 7.61 -11.66 26.76
CA TRP A 61 7.11 -12.86 26.12
C TRP A 61 7.67 -14.10 26.79
N ASN A 62 6.79 -14.87 27.42
CA ASN A 62 7.07 -16.19 27.95
C ASN A 62 6.81 -17.23 26.86
N SER A 63 7.85 -17.88 26.38
CA SER A 63 7.77 -18.84 25.28
C SER A 63 8.62 -20.08 25.55
N ASP A 64 8.18 -21.23 25.05
CA ASP A 64 9.00 -22.45 24.93
C ASP A 64 9.94 -22.40 23.71
N THR A 65 9.76 -21.42 22.83
CA THR A 65 10.61 -21.20 21.66
C THR A 65 11.93 -20.55 22.06
N GLU A 66 13.03 -21.24 21.76
CA GLU A 66 14.37 -20.70 21.91
C GLU A 66 14.68 -19.73 20.76
N LEU A 67 14.98 -18.49 21.11
CA LEU A 67 15.53 -17.48 20.23
C LEU A 67 17.00 -17.30 20.57
N GLU A 68 17.81 -16.93 19.58
CA GLU A 68 19.17 -16.50 19.82
C GLU A 68 19.16 -15.17 20.60
N LYS A 69 19.98 -15.08 21.64
CA LYS A 69 19.97 -13.98 22.62
C LYS A 69 21.28 -13.20 22.54
N HIS A 70 21.24 -11.92 22.86
CA HIS A 70 22.49 -11.24 23.19
C HIS A 70 23.11 -11.95 24.39
N ARG A 71 24.41 -12.27 24.31
CA ARG A 71 25.16 -12.90 25.41
C ARG A 71 25.36 -11.95 26.59
N GLU A 72 24.91 -10.69 26.48
CA GLU A 72 25.08 -9.64 27.49
C GLU A 72 23.83 -8.73 27.56
N ILE A 73 23.51 -8.22 28.76
CA ILE A 73 22.58 -7.08 28.97
C ILE A 73 23.34 -6.02 29.75
N GLY A 74 23.50 -4.84 29.17
CA GLY A 74 24.35 -3.82 29.75
C GLY A 74 25.78 -4.32 29.95
N GLY A 75 26.32 -5.21 29.12
CA GLY A 75 27.65 -5.82 29.29
C GLY A 75 27.80 -6.84 30.45
N HIS A 76 26.69 -7.29 31.05
CA HIS A 76 26.69 -8.41 31.99
C HIS A 76 26.51 -9.74 31.25
N GLU A 77 27.51 -10.63 31.30
CA GLU A 77 27.42 -11.98 30.69
C GLU A 77 26.18 -12.75 31.18
N ILE A 78 25.33 -13.13 30.23
CA ILE A 78 24.25 -14.10 30.41
C ILE A 78 24.85 -15.49 30.17
N ASN A 79 24.96 -16.30 31.22
CA ASN A 79 25.24 -17.71 31.09
C ASN A 79 23.97 -18.43 30.64
N ASP A 80 24.15 -19.52 29.91
CA ASP A 80 23.05 -20.34 29.45
C ASP A 80 22.31 -20.93 30.66
N PRO A 81 21.01 -20.63 30.89
CA PRO A 81 20.30 -21.22 32.01
C PRO A 81 20.28 -22.74 31.86
N ASP A 82 20.42 -23.47 32.98
CA ASP A 82 20.20 -24.92 33.02
C ASP A 82 18.78 -25.22 32.51
N LYS A 83 18.64 -25.56 31.22
CA LYS A 83 17.43 -26.06 30.51
C LYS A 83 16.11 -25.80 31.25
N ASN A 84 15.70 -24.54 31.37
CA ASN A 84 14.33 -24.23 31.74
C ASN A 84 13.46 -24.29 30.50
N SER A 85 12.29 -24.93 30.61
CA SER A 85 11.37 -25.17 29.50
C SER A 85 10.66 -23.91 28.97
N ASN A 86 10.85 -22.75 29.62
CA ASN A 86 10.25 -21.47 29.21
C ASN A 86 11.28 -20.33 29.33
N TYR A 87 11.40 -19.52 28.28
CA TYR A 87 12.20 -18.31 28.16
C TYR A 87 11.35 -17.06 28.40
N ASN A 88 11.90 -16.02 29.04
CA ASN A 88 11.24 -14.71 29.20
C ASN A 88 12.00 -13.65 28.38
N TYR A 89 11.50 -13.36 27.18
CA TYR A 89 12.08 -12.34 26.31
C TYR A 89 11.52 -10.96 26.62
N ILE A 90 12.40 -9.98 26.84
CA ILE A 90 12.01 -8.57 26.91
C ILE A 90 11.76 -8.10 25.48
N LEU A 91 10.53 -7.71 25.19
CA LEU A 91 10.13 -7.19 23.88
C LEU A 91 10.10 -5.68 23.87
N ASP A 92 9.49 -5.07 24.89
CA ASP A 92 9.51 -3.61 25.10
C ASP A 92 10.11 -3.27 26.46
N GLY A 93 10.79 -2.12 26.51
CA GLY A 93 11.43 -1.61 27.71
C GLY A 93 12.93 -1.88 27.81
N GLN A 94 13.55 -2.43 26.76
CA GLN A 94 14.99 -2.70 26.67
C GLN A 94 15.86 -1.53 27.16
N GLN A 95 15.67 -0.34 26.60
CA GLN A 95 16.48 0.84 26.95
C GLN A 95 16.31 1.22 28.43
N ARG A 96 15.09 1.08 28.98
CA ARG A 96 14.80 1.30 30.41
C ARG A 96 15.49 0.25 31.28
N THR A 97 15.40 -1.01 30.88
CA THR A 97 16.05 -2.15 31.54
C THR A 97 17.56 -2.00 31.58
N THR A 98 18.19 -1.71 30.43
CA THR A 98 19.62 -1.50 30.33
C THR A 98 20.06 -0.29 31.15
N ALA A 99 19.34 0.84 31.07
CA ALA A 99 19.63 2.02 31.88
C ALA A 99 19.54 1.73 33.39
N LEU A 100 18.50 1.04 33.85
CA LEU A 100 18.33 0.65 35.27
C LEU A 100 19.50 -0.19 35.77
N LEU A 101 19.85 -1.25 35.03
CA LEU A 101 20.89 -2.19 35.42
C LEU A 101 22.27 -1.51 35.45
N THR A 102 22.61 -0.82 34.36
CA THR A 102 23.92 -0.19 34.19
C THR A 102 24.12 1.03 35.10
N SER A 103 23.06 1.77 35.45
CA SER A 103 23.13 2.87 36.43
C SER A 103 23.52 2.41 37.84
N LEU A 104 23.21 1.16 38.17
CA LEU A 104 23.45 0.58 39.49
C LEU A 104 24.77 -0.19 39.56
N TYR A 105 25.08 -1.00 38.55
CA TYR A 105 26.22 -1.91 38.62
C TYR A 105 27.43 -1.42 37.81
N GLY A 106 27.23 -0.50 36.86
CA GLY A 106 28.25 0.03 35.96
C GLY A 106 28.79 -1.03 35.01
N VAL A 107 28.89 -0.76 33.71
CA VAL A 107 29.57 -1.64 32.75
C VAL A 107 30.07 -0.86 31.54
N LYS A 108 31.15 -1.35 30.92
CA LYS A 108 31.75 -0.82 29.69
C LYS A 108 31.45 -1.75 28.52
N GLY A 109 30.88 -1.24 27.42
CA GLY A 109 30.78 -2.00 26.17
C GLY A 109 29.52 -1.77 25.32
N GLU A 110 28.38 -1.42 25.93
CA GLU A 110 27.11 -1.25 25.18
C GLU A 110 26.78 0.20 24.80
N TRP A 111 27.37 1.17 25.49
CA TRP A 111 27.14 2.59 25.22
C TRP A 111 28.25 3.14 24.32
N LYS A 112 27.95 4.12 23.46
CA LYS A 112 28.96 4.73 22.57
C LYS A 112 30.18 5.25 23.36
N GLY A 113 31.34 4.63 23.15
CA GLY A 113 32.64 5.05 23.73
C GLY A 113 32.94 4.45 25.11
N ASP A 114 33.92 5.03 25.82
CA ASP A 114 34.33 4.61 27.18
C ASP A 114 33.40 5.14 28.30
N PHE A 115 32.12 5.35 27.99
CA PHE A 115 31.16 5.95 28.92
C PHE A 115 30.76 4.97 30.05
N ASP A 116 30.90 5.42 31.30
CA ASP A 116 30.39 4.70 32.48
C ASP A 116 29.00 5.27 32.87
N PRO A 117 27.92 4.50 32.72
CA PRO A 117 26.56 4.94 33.05
C PRO A 117 26.24 4.90 34.56
N THR A 118 27.19 4.54 35.43
CA THR A 118 27.00 4.51 36.89
C THR A 118 26.49 5.85 37.40
N LEU A 119 25.35 5.82 38.10
CA LEU A 119 24.64 7.03 38.50
C LEU A 119 24.79 7.33 40.00
N TYR A 120 24.97 8.61 40.28
CA TYR A 120 25.05 9.19 41.61
C TYR A 120 23.85 10.11 41.84
N ILE A 121 23.48 10.30 43.11
CA ILE A 121 22.47 11.27 43.53
C ILE A 121 23.09 12.33 44.42
N ASP A 122 22.85 13.59 44.10
CA ASP A 122 23.16 14.76 44.93
C ASP A 122 22.00 15.05 45.89
N LEU A 123 22.20 14.74 47.16
CA LEU A 123 21.19 14.94 48.20
C LEU A 123 21.07 16.41 48.65
N THR A 124 21.85 17.34 48.09
CA THR A 124 21.73 18.79 48.35
C THR A 124 20.70 19.47 47.46
N VAL A 125 20.33 18.85 46.32
CA VAL A 125 19.34 19.38 45.37
C VAL A 125 17.92 19.32 45.93
N GLU A 126 17.33 20.48 46.17
CA GLU A 126 15.98 20.62 46.74
C GLU A 126 14.87 20.26 45.72
N GLU A 127 13.69 19.90 46.23
CA GLU A 127 12.47 19.84 45.42
C GLU A 127 11.94 21.26 45.26
N ALA A 128 12.26 21.93 44.15
CA ALA A 128 11.64 23.21 43.82
C ALA A 128 10.20 22.99 43.34
N ASP A 129 9.30 23.92 43.67
CA ASP A 129 7.93 23.98 43.13
C ASP A 129 7.92 23.87 41.59
N ASP A 130 6.83 23.30 41.05
CA ASP A 130 6.52 22.75 39.70
C ASP A 130 7.00 23.49 38.40
N VAL A 131 7.96 24.41 38.44
CA VAL A 131 8.32 25.30 37.31
C VAL A 131 9.71 25.02 36.71
N ASP A 132 10.58 24.25 37.36
CA ASP A 132 11.94 23.98 36.83
C ASP A 132 12.15 22.51 36.47
N ASP A 133 11.83 22.19 35.21
CA ASP A 133 11.92 20.86 34.58
C ASP A 133 13.38 20.38 34.41
N ALA A 134 14.40 21.13 34.86
CA ALA A 134 15.82 20.82 34.66
C ALA A 134 16.56 20.30 35.92
N ASN A 135 15.92 20.27 37.09
CA ASN A 135 16.59 19.89 38.35
C ASN A 135 17.15 18.46 38.36
N TYR A 136 16.56 17.55 37.59
CA TYR A 136 17.04 16.18 37.45
C TYR A 136 18.50 16.11 36.95
N LYS A 137 18.95 17.09 36.15
CA LYS A 137 20.33 17.15 35.62
C LYS A 137 21.37 17.37 36.70
N ARG A 138 21.01 18.09 37.76
CA ARG A 138 21.86 18.36 38.93
C ARG A 138 21.71 17.28 40.00
N ARG A 139 20.50 16.73 40.13
CA ARG A 139 20.19 15.67 41.10
C ARG A 139 20.89 14.36 40.76
N PHE A 140 20.83 13.97 39.49
CA PHE A 140 21.45 12.73 39.01
C PHE A 140 22.72 13.07 38.23
N LEU A 141 23.83 12.49 38.64
CA LEU A 141 25.17 12.80 38.13
C LEU A 141 25.87 11.51 37.68
N PHE A 142 26.59 11.57 36.57
CA PHE A 142 27.59 10.57 36.19
C PHE A 142 28.93 10.86 36.87
N GLU A 143 29.84 9.89 36.89
CA GLU A 143 31.13 10.01 37.59
C GLU A 143 31.94 11.26 37.17
N ASP A 144 31.93 11.60 35.88
CA ASP A 144 32.61 12.78 35.34
C ASP A 144 31.93 14.12 35.65
N GLU A 145 30.74 14.10 36.26
CA GLU A 145 29.98 15.26 36.69
C GLU A 145 30.01 15.45 38.22
N VAL A 146 30.58 14.51 38.97
CA VAL A 146 30.71 14.59 40.43
C VAL A 146 31.91 15.47 40.78
N ASP A 147 31.67 16.49 41.60
CA ASP A 147 32.75 17.30 42.20
C ASP A 147 33.51 16.47 43.24
N GLU A 148 34.85 16.41 43.15
CA GLU A 148 35.72 15.63 44.06
C GLU A 148 35.55 16.05 45.53
N ASP A 149 35.15 17.31 45.78
CA ASP A 149 34.91 17.86 47.12
C ASP A 149 33.44 17.67 47.59
N SER A 150 32.59 16.97 46.84
CA SER A 150 31.18 16.82 47.18
C SER A 150 30.93 15.83 48.31
N ASP A 151 30.53 16.37 49.47
CA ASP A 151 30.31 15.61 50.70
C ASP A 151 28.98 14.84 50.77
N TYR A 152 28.06 15.09 49.84
CA TYR A 152 26.65 14.66 49.89
C TYR A 152 26.15 14.00 48.60
N VAL A 153 27.08 13.64 47.71
CA VAL A 153 26.81 12.87 46.49
C VAL A 153 27.13 11.41 46.76
N PHE A 154 26.19 10.51 46.45
CA PHE A 154 26.31 9.09 46.73
C PHE A 154 25.92 8.25 45.52
N LYS A 155 26.59 7.11 45.30
CA LYS A 155 26.16 6.15 44.28
C LYS A 155 24.78 5.62 44.63
N ILE A 156 23.90 5.51 43.64
CA ILE A 156 22.55 5.00 43.86
C ILE A 156 22.60 3.55 44.38
N ILE A 157 23.55 2.74 43.91
CA ILE A 157 23.72 1.35 44.36
C ILE A 157 24.08 1.23 45.84
N ASP A 158 24.79 2.20 46.41
CA ASP A 158 25.15 2.19 47.82
C ASP A 158 23.90 2.46 48.67
N ILE A 159 23.04 3.39 48.23
CA ILE A 159 21.73 3.66 48.86
C ILE A 159 20.79 2.46 48.72
N TYR A 160 20.82 1.77 47.57
CA TYR A 160 20.03 0.56 47.34
C TYR A 160 20.44 -0.59 48.26
N LYS A 161 21.76 -0.78 48.48
CA LYS A 161 22.30 -1.88 49.29
C LYS A 161 22.21 -1.61 50.80
N ASP A 162 22.68 -0.45 51.24
CA ASP A 162 22.74 -0.10 52.66
C ASP A 162 22.54 1.41 52.88
N PRO A 163 21.29 1.89 52.92
CA PRO A 163 21.00 3.30 53.19
C PRO A 163 21.39 3.72 54.61
N TRP A 164 21.52 2.77 55.55
CA TRP A 164 21.83 3.05 56.95
C TRP A 164 23.30 3.44 57.12
N GLU A 165 24.20 2.78 56.39
CA GLU A 165 25.62 3.16 56.37
C GLU A 165 25.80 4.63 55.95
N ILE A 166 25.03 5.07 54.94
CA ILE A 166 25.06 6.46 54.46
C ILE A 166 24.46 7.39 55.52
N ASP A 167 23.33 7.03 56.14
CA ASP A 167 22.70 7.83 57.20
C ASP A 167 23.62 8.02 58.42
N ASP A 168 24.37 6.97 58.81
CA ASP A 168 25.37 7.02 59.88
C ASP A 168 26.56 7.91 59.51
N ARG A 169 27.03 7.87 58.27
CA ARG A 169 28.07 8.78 57.76
C ARG A 169 27.61 10.24 57.80
N LEU A 170 26.35 10.52 57.44
CA LEU A 170 25.77 11.86 57.53
C LEU A 170 25.64 12.30 58.99
N ALA A 171 25.22 11.41 59.90
CA ALA A 171 25.16 11.68 61.33
C ALA A 171 26.54 12.02 61.91
N ALA A 172 27.58 11.28 61.53
CA ALA A 172 28.96 11.51 61.96
C ALA A 172 29.54 12.85 61.49
N LYS A 173 29.03 13.39 60.36
CA LYS A 173 29.33 14.75 59.87
C LYS A 173 28.58 15.85 60.64
N GLY A 174 27.74 15.49 61.61
CA GLY A 174 27.01 16.45 62.45
C GLY A 174 25.62 16.83 61.95
N LEU A 175 25.07 16.11 60.95
CA LEU A 175 23.70 16.34 60.49
C LEU A 175 22.70 15.75 61.50
N GLU A 176 21.83 16.61 62.02
CA GLU A 176 20.73 16.22 62.91
C GLU A 176 19.79 15.21 62.24
N ASN A 177 19.07 14.42 63.03
CA ASN A 177 18.20 13.36 62.50
C ASN A 177 17.06 13.87 61.59
N GLU A 178 16.65 15.12 61.78
CA GLU A 178 15.59 15.83 61.05
C GLU A 178 16.17 16.72 59.93
N HIS A 179 17.46 16.54 59.59
CA HIS A 179 18.11 17.35 58.57
C HIS A 179 17.56 17.02 57.17
N PRO A 180 17.23 18.02 56.32
CA PRO A 180 16.60 17.80 55.00
C PRO A 180 17.35 16.85 54.05
N ILE A 181 18.68 16.76 54.17
CA ILE A 181 19.52 15.82 53.38
C ILE A 181 19.26 14.36 53.83
N ARG A 182 19.16 14.11 55.14
CA ARG A 182 18.88 12.77 55.68
C ARG A 182 17.44 12.35 55.38
N ASP A 183 16.51 13.30 55.40
CA ASP A 183 15.13 13.04 54.97
C ASP A 183 15.07 12.69 53.47
N ARG A 184 15.81 13.38 52.61
CA ARG A 184 15.92 13.04 51.18
C ARG A 184 16.55 11.66 50.95
N LEU A 185 17.58 11.28 51.70
CA LEU A 185 18.15 9.93 51.67
C LEU A 185 17.09 8.87 52.00
N ARG A 186 16.35 9.07 53.09
CA ARG A 186 15.30 8.13 53.54
C ARG A 186 14.14 8.05 52.54
N SER A 187 13.71 9.18 52.00
CA SER A 187 12.68 9.26 50.97
C SER A 187 13.12 8.51 49.71
N PHE A 188 14.34 8.73 49.23
CA PHE A 188 14.84 8.04 48.05
C PHE A 188 15.06 6.54 48.30
N SER A 189 15.57 6.16 49.46
CA SER A 189 15.66 4.74 49.86
C SER A 189 14.28 4.06 49.86
N LYS A 190 13.25 4.74 50.34
CA LYS A 190 11.87 4.26 50.30
C LYS A 190 11.36 4.14 48.86
N VAL A 191 11.68 5.07 47.96
CA VAL A 191 11.39 4.96 46.52
C VAL A 191 12.00 3.68 45.96
N LEU A 192 13.30 3.45 46.16
CA LEU A 192 14.00 2.27 45.65
C LEU A 192 13.43 0.94 46.17
N GLN A 193 12.84 0.93 47.37
CA GLN A 193 12.25 -0.28 47.96
C GLN A 193 10.79 -0.50 47.56
N GLN A 194 10.04 0.57 47.29
CA GLN A 194 8.58 0.51 47.11
C GLN A 194 8.14 0.72 45.67
N TYR A 195 8.98 1.27 44.80
CA TYR A 195 8.65 1.48 43.40
C TYR A 195 8.42 0.13 42.71
N ARG A 196 7.24 -0.02 42.10
CA ARG A 196 6.83 -1.21 41.35
C ARG A 196 6.75 -0.85 39.87
N ILE A 197 7.45 -1.62 39.05
CA ILE A 197 7.48 -1.45 37.61
C ILE A 197 6.27 -2.22 37.04
N PRO A 198 5.44 -1.61 36.18
CA PRO A 198 4.36 -2.31 35.48
C PRO A 198 4.91 -3.33 34.48
N PHE A 199 4.31 -4.51 34.40
CA PHE A 199 4.69 -5.59 33.50
C PHE A 199 3.47 -6.02 32.68
N ILE A 200 3.70 -6.41 31.44
CA ILE A 200 2.72 -7.11 30.61
C ILE A 200 3.37 -8.44 30.21
N LYS A 201 2.86 -9.56 30.73
CA LYS A 201 3.37 -10.90 30.44
C LYS A 201 2.48 -11.56 29.40
N LEU A 202 3.05 -11.82 28.23
CA LEU A 202 2.46 -12.59 27.13
C LEU A 202 2.81 -14.06 27.35
N ARG A 203 1.79 -14.92 27.48
CA ARG A 203 1.95 -16.37 27.73
C ARG A 203 1.12 -17.14 26.72
N ASP A 204 1.65 -18.27 26.25
CA ASP A 204 0.97 -19.12 25.28
C ASP A 204 0.57 -18.37 23.99
N ILE A 205 1.31 -17.30 23.64
CA ILE A 205 1.13 -16.51 22.43
C ILE A 205 2.22 -16.88 21.43
N GLU A 206 1.80 -17.19 20.21
CA GLU A 206 2.67 -17.51 19.08
C GLU A 206 3.43 -16.27 18.60
N ILE A 207 4.62 -16.48 18.04
CA ILE A 207 5.55 -15.38 17.68
C ILE A 207 4.93 -14.32 16.76
N ASN A 208 4.05 -14.73 15.83
CA ASN A 208 3.39 -13.83 14.89
C ASN A 208 2.39 -12.90 15.60
N GLU A 209 1.63 -13.43 16.56
CA GLU A 209 0.68 -12.64 17.37
C GLU A 209 1.44 -11.71 18.32
N VAL A 210 2.57 -12.17 18.86
CA VAL A 210 3.48 -11.32 19.65
C VAL A 210 4.02 -10.15 18.84
N THR A 211 4.36 -10.37 17.56
CA THR A 211 4.82 -9.30 16.66
C THR A 211 3.74 -8.23 16.52
N GLU A 212 2.51 -8.65 16.23
CA GLU A 212 1.40 -7.75 16.01
C GLU A 212 1.01 -7.00 17.28
N ILE A 213 1.04 -7.66 18.45
CA ILE A 213 0.84 -7.01 19.74
C ILE A 213 1.92 -5.96 19.97
N PHE A 214 3.19 -6.28 19.68
CA PHE A 214 4.29 -5.35 19.81
C PHE A 214 4.16 -4.15 18.87
N GLU A 215 3.89 -4.37 17.58
CA GLU A 215 3.66 -3.32 16.58
C GLU A 215 2.55 -2.36 17.01
N ARG A 216 1.47 -2.89 17.60
CA ARG A 216 0.33 -2.09 18.08
C ARG A 216 0.64 -1.34 19.37
N VAL A 217 1.46 -1.89 20.26
CA VAL A 217 1.83 -1.25 21.54
C VAL A 217 2.92 -0.21 21.33
N ASN A 218 3.84 -0.42 20.39
CA ASN A 218 5.01 0.42 20.17
C ASN A 218 4.79 1.52 19.11
N GLN A 219 3.62 2.19 19.11
CA GLN A 219 3.27 3.20 18.10
C GLN A 219 4.14 4.49 18.15
N GLU A 220 4.82 4.76 19.26
CA GLU A 220 5.71 5.92 19.43
C GLU A 220 7.20 5.57 19.28
N GLY A 221 7.56 4.28 19.25
CA GLY A 221 8.90 3.78 18.99
C GLY A 221 9.06 3.23 17.58
N GLU A 222 10.28 2.84 17.20
CA GLU A 222 10.49 2.23 15.89
C GLU A 222 10.02 0.76 15.95
N PRO A 223 9.02 0.37 15.14
CA PRO A 223 8.34 -0.91 15.26
C PRO A 223 9.28 -2.09 14.96
N LEU A 224 9.00 -3.22 15.58
CA LEU A 224 9.70 -4.48 15.36
C LEU A 224 8.88 -5.25 14.33
N ASP A 225 9.45 -5.40 13.13
CA ASP A 225 8.77 -5.98 11.97
C ASP A 225 9.02 -7.49 11.92
N ILE A 226 8.23 -8.23 11.14
CA ILE A 226 8.43 -9.67 10.91
C ILE A 226 9.86 -9.99 10.43
N PHE A 227 10.51 -9.03 9.74
CA PHE A 227 11.92 -9.12 9.41
C PHE A 227 12.82 -9.37 10.62
N ASP A 228 12.63 -8.61 11.70
CA ASP A 228 13.45 -8.69 12.90
C ASP A 228 13.33 -10.08 13.55
N ILE A 229 12.15 -10.69 13.47
CA ILE A 229 11.91 -12.04 13.97
C ILE A 229 12.62 -13.10 13.13
N ILE A 230 12.58 -12.97 11.80
CA ILE A 230 13.31 -13.90 10.93
C ILE A 230 14.82 -13.76 11.14
N VAL A 231 15.32 -12.53 11.30
CA VAL A 231 16.72 -12.27 11.67
C VAL A 231 17.10 -13.04 12.94
N ALA A 232 16.28 -12.97 13.99
CA ALA A 232 16.50 -13.67 15.25
C ALA A 232 16.54 -15.19 15.10
N LYS A 233 15.56 -15.73 14.38
CA LYS A 233 15.36 -17.16 14.24
C LYS A 233 16.44 -17.81 13.38
N THR A 234 16.97 -17.05 12.43
CA THR A 234 17.95 -17.54 11.47
C THR A 234 19.38 -17.25 11.88
N PHE A 235 19.60 -16.42 12.92
CA PHE A 235 20.92 -16.09 13.42
C PHE A 235 21.72 -17.35 13.81
N ARG A 236 23.01 -17.35 13.47
CA ARG A 236 23.99 -18.29 14.00
C ARG A 236 25.23 -17.50 14.41
N PRO A 237 25.76 -17.67 15.62
CA PRO A 237 26.94 -16.94 16.05
C PRO A 237 28.18 -17.35 15.24
N THR A 238 29.19 -16.48 15.19
CA THR A 238 30.39 -16.67 14.36
C THR A 238 31.21 -17.92 14.73
N ASP A 239 31.09 -18.39 15.98
CA ASP A 239 31.74 -19.58 16.52
C ASP A 239 30.94 -20.88 16.26
N HIS A 240 29.78 -20.79 15.60
CA HIS A 240 28.93 -21.95 15.30
C HIS A 240 29.64 -22.94 14.34
N PRO A 241 29.52 -24.27 14.56
CA PRO A 241 30.24 -25.29 13.76
C PRO A 241 29.99 -25.23 12.25
N ASN A 242 28.81 -24.73 11.85
CA ASN A 242 28.41 -24.58 10.44
C ASN A 242 28.63 -23.16 9.89
N GLY A 243 29.40 -22.32 10.59
CA GLY A 243 29.63 -20.92 10.24
C GLY A 243 28.55 -19.97 10.77
N GLY A 244 28.96 -18.72 11.01
CA GLY A 244 28.07 -17.64 11.42
C GLY A 244 27.06 -17.27 10.33
N PHE A 245 25.93 -16.74 10.74
CA PHE A 245 24.87 -16.26 9.86
C PHE A 245 24.12 -15.12 10.53
N TYR A 246 24.01 -13.98 9.84
CA TYR A 246 23.24 -12.84 10.33
C TYR A 246 22.54 -12.13 9.16
N LEU A 247 21.24 -12.39 9.00
CA LEU A 247 20.47 -11.89 7.86
C LEU A 247 20.49 -10.36 7.75
N ARG A 248 20.52 -9.64 8.86
CA ARG A 248 20.56 -8.17 8.85
C ARG A 248 21.83 -7.65 8.19
N GLU A 249 22.99 -8.12 8.65
CA GLU A 249 24.29 -7.78 8.08
C GLU A 249 24.37 -8.19 6.61
N MET A 250 23.80 -9.34 6.24
CA MET A 250 23.76 -9.76 4.83
C MET A 250 22.98 -8.78 3.94
N ILE A 251 21.85 -8.26 4.42
CA ILE A 251 21.05 -7.26 3.69
C ILE A 251 21.73 -5.89 3.70
N GLU A 252 22.35 -5.49 4.80
CA GLU A 252 23.11 -4.23 4.91
C GLU A 252 24.32 -4.25 3.98
N ASP A 253 25.13 -5.32 3.98
CA ASP A 253 26.22 -5.54 3.02
C ASP A 253 25.71 -5.50 1.57
N PHE A 254 24.55 -6.11 1.29
CA PHE A 254 23.95 -6.02 -0.04
C PHE A 254 23.61 -4.59 -0.43
N ARG A 255 23.04 -3.78 0.48
CA ARG A 255 22.71 -2.36 0.26
C ARG A 255 23.96 -1.51 0.03
N GLU A 256 24.99 -1.70 0.85
CA GLU A 256 26.25 -0.94 0.73
C GLU A 256 27.01 -1.24 -0.56
N ASN A 257 26.86 -2.46 -1.09
CA ASN A 257 27.51 -2.92 -2.31
C ASN A 257 26.57 -2.96 -3.54
N THR A 258 25.50 -2.17 -3.55
CA THR A 258 24.60 -2.05 -4.70
C THR A 258 24.29 -0.57 -4.95
N ASP A 259 24.51 -0.12 -6.17
CA ASP A 259 24.24 1.26 -6.57
C ASP A 259 22.74 1.50 -6.83
N GLY A 260 22.33 2.77 -6.74
CA GLY A 260 20.98 3.23 -7.08
C GLY A 260 20.02 3.34 -5.89
N GLU A 261 18.94 4.10 -6.06
CA GLU A 261 17.99 4.42 -4.98
C GLU A 261 17.08 3.23 -4.60
N PHE A 262 17.00 2.19 -5.42
CA PHE A 262 16.17 1.01 -5.14
C PHE A 262 16.63 0.19 -3.92
N VAL A 263 17.86 0.38 -3.45
CA VAL A 263 18.33 -0.27 -2.21
C VAL A 263 17.60 0.21 -0.95
N SER A 264 16.91 1.35 -1.03
CA SER A 264 16.18 1.97 0.07
C SER A 264 14.80 1.34 0.33
N ILE A 265 14.43 0.26 -0.38
CA ILE A 265 13.18 -0.48 -0.11
C ILE A 265 13.19 -1.08 1.30
N SER A 266 11.98 -1.30 1.83
CA SER A 266 11.79 -1.80 3.20
C SER A 266 12.41 -3.19 3.40
N ASN A 267 12.85 -3.49 4.63
CA ASN A 267 13.35 -4.82 5.00
C ASN A 267 12.30 -5.92 4.73
N LYS A 268 11.02 -5.59 4.93
CA LYS A 268 9.88 -6.46 4.56
C LYS A 268 9.89 -6.82 3.08
N THR A 269 10.14 -5.87 2.18
CA THR A 269 10.17 -6.13 0.74
C THR A 269 11.30 -7.11 0.39
N TYR A 270 12.51 -6.90 0.94
CA TYR A 270 13.61 -7.86 0.79
C TYR A 270 13.24 -9.26 1.31
N LEU A 271 12.62 -9.33 2.48
CA LEU A 271 12.17 -10.60 3.06
C LEU A 271 11.12 -11.27 2.18
N GLU A 272 10.14 -10.53 1.65
CA GLU A 272 9.10 -11.09 0.79
C GLU A 272 9.67 -11.60 -0.55
N MET A 273 10.67 -10.91 -1.11
CA MET A 273 11.40 -11.38 -2.30
C MET A 273 12.15 -12.69 -2.02
N LEU A 274 12.90 -12.77 -0.91
CA LEU A 274 13.58 -13.99 -0.48
C LEU A 274 12.60 -15.13 -0.19
N ALA A 275 11.56 -14.82 0.57
CA ALA A 275 10.52 -15.77 0.96
C ALA A 275 9.86 -16.38 -0.26
N MET A 276 9.58 -15.58 -1.30
CA MET A 276 8.99 -16.11 -2.54
C MET A 276 9.95 -17.05 -3.27
N ILE A 277 11.23 -16.67 -3.39
CA ILE A 277 12.25 -17.53 -4.01
C ILE A 277 12.40 -18.85 -3.26
N ILE A 278 12.51 -18.80 -1.93
CA ILE A 278 12.60 -19.99 -1.05
C ILE A 278 11.37 -20.87 -1.22
N LYS A 279 10.19 -20.27 -1.15
CA LYS A 279 8.93 -20.99 -1.23
C LYS A 279 8.77 -21.76 -2.53
N TYR A 280 9.24 -21.20 -3.64
CA TYR A 280 9.04 -21.80 -4.95
C TYR A 280 10.14 -22.81 -5.32
N HIS A 281 11.37 -22.64 -4.82
CA HIS A 281 12.52 -23.45 -5.24
C HIS A 281 13.05 -24.41 -4.16
N VAL A 282 12.73 -24.19 -2.88
CA VAL A 282 13.27 -24.98 -1.76
C VAL A 282 12.19 -25.81 -1.06
N GLU A 283 10.96 -25.31 -0.94
CA GLU A 283 9.86 -26.02 -0.28
C GLU A 283 8.72 -26.36 -1.26
N GLU A 284 8.31 -27.64 -1.31
CA GLU A 284 7.07 -28.03 -2.01
C GLU A 284 5.85 -27.72 -1.12
N ASN A 285 5.26 -26.53 -1.27
CA ASN A 285 4.08 -26.13 -0.50
C ASN A 285 2.86 -25.81 -1.39
N GLU A 286 1.68 -26.32 -0.99
CA GLU A 286 0.39 -26.15 -1.70
C GLU A 286 -0.28 -24.79 -1.43
N VAL A 287 0.13 -24.06 -0.39
CA VAL A 287 -0.48 -22.77 -0.01
C VAL A 287 0.16 -21.65 -0.84
N ASN A 288 -0.63 -20.80 -1.51
CA ASN A 288 -0.11 -19.81 -2.47
C ASN A 288 0.40 -18.50 -1.83
N ASN A 289 -0.14 -18.07 -0.68
CA ASN A 289 0.17 -16.77 -0.08
C ASN A 289 1.48 -16.78 0.75
N ILE A 290 2.24 -15.68 0.76
CA ILE A 290 3.24 -15.43 1.82
C ILE A 290 2.45 -15.02 3.06
N THR A 291 2.25 -15.97 3.97
CA THR A 291 1.60 -15.73 5.26
C THR A 291 2.67 -15.50 6.33
N ASN A 292 2.33 -14.80 7.41
CA ASN A 292 3.22 -14.71 8.58
C ASN A 292 3.59 -16.11 9.10
N ARG A 293 2.70 -17.11 8.92
CA ARG A 293 3.00 -18.51 9.21
C ARG A 293 4.16 -19.05 8.35
N PHE A 294 4.09 -18.86 7.04
CA PHE A 294 5.17 -19.28 6.14
C PHE A 294 6.48 -18.55 6.43
N LEU A 295 6.43 -17.23 6.64
CA LEU A 295 7.62 -16.46 7.00
C LEU A 295 8.27 -17.04 8.26
N ASN A 296 7.48 -17.38 9.28
CA ASN A 296 7.97 -18.04 10.47
C ASN A 296 8.60 -19.42 10.16
N GLU A 297 8.17 -20.17 9.15
CA GLU A 297 8.76 -21.49 8.83
C GLU A 297 10.17 -21.39 8.19
N ILE A 298 10.60 -20.20 7.74
CA ILE A 298 11.93 -19.96 7.16
C ILE A 298 13.05 -20.26 8.16
N LYS A 299 14.07 -21.00 7.70
CA LYS A 299 15.25 -21.40 8.47
C LYS A 299 16.53 -20.91 7.79
N THR A 300 17.62 -20.83 8.55
CA THR A 300 18.94 -20.38 8.07
C THR A 300 19.35 -21.06 6.76
N HIS A 301 19.29 -22.39 6.71
CA HIS A 301 19.71 -23.15 5.53
C HIS A 301 18.84 -22.91 4.28
N HIS A 302 17.57 -22.49 4.43
CA HIS A 302 16.74 -22.11 3.28
C HIS A 302 17.26 -20.82 2.64
N ILE A 303 17.66 -19.84 3.47
CA ILE A 303 18.22 -18.58 2.98
C ILE A 303 19.60 -18.82 2.36
N GLU A 304 20.47 -19.57 3.05
CA GLU A 304 21.80 -19.92 2.54
C GLU A 304 21.75 -20.62 1.17
N ALA A 305 20.73 -21.46 0.95
CA ALA A 305 20.58 -22.19 -0.31
C ALA A 305 20.32 -21.28 -1.52
N VAL A 306 19.67 -20.12 -1.32
CA VAL A 306 19.24 -19.23 -2.42
C VAL A 306 19.99 -17.90 -2.47
N TRP A 307 20.71 -17.53 -1.41
CA TRP A 307 21.19 -16.15 -1.18
C TRP A 307 22.06 -15.60 -2.32
N ASP A 308 23.00 -16.39 -2.84
CA ASP A 308 23.94 -15.89 -3.85
C ASP A 308 23.25 -15.58 -5.19
N GLU A 309 22.33 -16.43 -5.64
CA GLU A 309 21.53 -16.17 -6.84
C GLU A 309 20.44 -15.12 -6.59
N ALA A 310 19.85 -15.08 -5.38
CA ALA A 310 18.89 -14.05 -4.99
C ALA A 310 19.51 -12.64 -5.05
N LYS A 311 20.75 -12.46 -4.56
CA LYS A 311 21.48 -11.17 -4.69
C LYS A 311 21.62 -10.74 -6.15
N ARG A 312 21.90 -11.67 -7.07
CA ARG A 312 22.00 -11.35 -8.51
C ARG A 312 20.64 -10.95 -9.06
N ALA A 313 19.60 -11.70 -8.72
CA ALA A 313 18.22 -11.39 -9.13
C ALA A 313 17.75 -10.02 -8.64
N PHE A 314 18.07 -9.65 -7.39
CA PHE A 314 17.72 -8.36 -6.80
C PHE A 314 18.39 -7.21 -7.54
N ARG A 315 19.70 -7.32 -7.81
CA ARG A 315 20.43 -6.30 -8.60
C ARG A 315 19.84 -6.15 -10.00
N ARG A 316 19.51 -7.25 -10.67
CA ARG A 316 18.88 -7.22 -12.00
C ARG A 316 17.47 -6.65 -11.98
N THR A 317 16.73 -6.86 -10.89
CA THR A 317 15.42 -6.22 -10.67
C THR A 317 15.55 -4.71 -10.59
N PHE A 318 16.52 -4.23 -9.80
CA PHE A 318 16.78 -2.80 -9.66
C PHE A 318 17.31 -2.19 -10.96
N ASP A 319 18.22 -2.87 -11.64
CA ASP A 319 18.74 -2.49 -12.96
C ASP A 319 17.64 -2.44 -14.03
N PHE A 320 16.71 -3.40 -14.02
CA PHE A 320 15.55 -3.39 -14.90
C PHE A 320 14.69 -2.15 -14.66
N PHE A 321 14.33 -1.87 -13.40
CA PHE A 321 13.54 -0.67 -13.10
C PHE A 321 14.28 0.62 -13.46
N GLU A 322 15.57 0.72 -13.17
CA GLU A 322 16.33 1.95 -13.38
C GLU A 322 16.75 2.19 -14.83
N ASN A 323 17.20 1.15 -15.53
CA ASN A 323 17.85 1.29 -16.83
C ASN A 323 17.02 0.76 -18.00
N HIS A 324 16.07 -0.15 -17.76
CA HIS A 324 15.15 -0.63 -18.79
C HIS A 324 13.79 0.10 -18.78
N LEU A 325 13.33 0.55 -17.61
CA LEU A 325 12.10 1.36 -17.47
C LEU A 325 12.36 2.84 -17.19
N ASN A 326 13.61 3.24 -16.96
CA ASN A 326 14.03 4.60 -16.63
C ASN A 326 13.38 5.19 -15.36
N LEU A 327 13.14 4.36 -14.34
CA LEU A 327 12.55 4.78 -13.06
C LEU A 327 13.65 5.01 -12.03
N LYS A 328 13.79 6.23 -11.51
CA LYS A 328 14.92 6.63 -10.62
C LYS A 328 14.77 6.30 -9.13
N GLY A 329 13.90 5.35 -8.77
CA GLY A 329 13.80 4.83 -7.42
C GLY A 329 12.43 4.27 -7.05
N PRO A 330 12.25 3.81 -5.80
CA PRO A 330 11.10 2.98 -5.41
C PRO A 330 9.73 3.65 -5.41
N ASN A 331 9.67 4.97 -5.29
CA ASN A 331 8.40 5.71 -5.14
C ASN A 331 7.52 5.67 -6.39
N LEU A 332 8.10 5.39 -7.56
CA LEU A 332 7.39 5.29 -8.83
C LEU A 332 6.88 3.88 -9.12
N ILE A 333 7.30 2.86 -8.36
CA ILE A 333 6.81 1.50 -8.60
C ILE A 333 5.32 1.41 -8.21
N PRO A 334 4.41 1.06 -9.14
CA PRO A 334 2.96 1.15 -8.91
C PRO A 334 2.47 0.32 -7.74
N PHE A 335 3.05 -0.87 -7.55
CA PHE A 335 2.76 -1.72 -6.41
C PHE A 335 3.99 -2.54 -5.99
N ARG A 336 4.11 -2.79 -4.69
CA ARG A 336 5.28 -3.48 -4.10
C ARG A 336 5.53 -4.89 -4.63
N TYR A 337 4.50 -5.56 -5.15
CA TYR A 337 4.64 -6.93 -5.64
C TYR A 337 5.49 -7.06 -6.89
N PHE A 338 5.72 -5.97 -7.65
CA PHE A 338 6.67 -5.99 -8.75
C PHE A 338 8.09 -6.36 -8.31
N TYR A 339 8.52 -5.94 -7.11
CA TYR A 339 9.83 -6.36 -6.58
C TYR A 339 9.91 -7.88 -6.44
N ILE A 340 8.82 -8.51 -5.98
CA ILE A 340 8.76 -9.94 -5.75
C ILE A 340 8.70 -10.70 -7.07
N THR A 341 7.81 -10.30 -7.98
CA THR A 341 7.60 -11.01 -9.25
C THR A 341 8.79 -10.85 -10.19
N VAL A 342 9.37 -9.65 -10.30
CA VAL A 342 10.54 -9.41 -11.16
C VAL A 342 11.80 -10.06 -10.58
N ALA A 343 12.00 -10.03 -9.26
CA ALA A 343 13.12 -10.75 -8.65
C ALA A 343 13.00 -12.26 -8.82
N PHE A 344 11.79 -12.80 -8.69
CA PHE A 344 11.52 -14.20 -8.99
C PHE A 344 11.86 -14.53 -10.45
N TYR A 345 11.45 -13.68 -11.40
CA TYR A 345 11.74 -13.88 -12.81
C TYR A 345 13.24 -13.91 -13.14
N PHE A 346 14.04 -13.04 -12.49
CA PHE A 346 15.49 -13.00 -12.70
C PHE A 346 16.27 -14.09 -11.94
N TYR A 347 15.69 -14.68 -10.91
CA TYR A 347 16.32 -15.76 -10.13
C TYR A 347 16.53 -16.97 -11.04
N GLU A 348 17.77 -17.46 -11.19
CA GLU A 348 18.14 -18.57 -12.09
C GLU A 348 17.64 -18.41 -13.54
N ASN A 349 17.56 -17.18 -14.06
CA ASN A 349 17.21 -16.92 -15.45
C ASN A 349 18.38 -16.27 -16.20
N ASP A 350 19.18 -17.08 -16.89
CA ASP A 350 20.37 -16.59 -17.61
C ASP A 350 20.03 -15.76 -18.86
N ASN A 351 18.84 -15.94 -19.45
CA ASN A 351 18.43 -15.30 -20.70
C ASN A 351 17.02 -14.70 -20.57
N PRO A 352 16.82 -13.64 -19.77
CA PRO A 352 15.51 -13.03 -19.63
C PRO A 352 15.07 -12.34 -20.93
N ASP A 353 13.79 -12.39 -21.20
CA ASP A 353 13.14 -11.55 -22.20
C ASP A 353 12.74 -10.22 -21.56
N TYR A 354 13.53 -9.18 -21.84
CA TYR A 354 13.26 -7.84 -21.34
C TYR A 354 12.05 -7.19 -22.00
N ASP A 355 11.70 -7.57 -23.22
CA ASP A 355 10.55 -6.98 -23.91
C ASP A 355 9.26 -7.59 -23.36
N PHE A 356 9.23 -8.90 -23.12
CA PHE A 356 8.17 -9.55 -22.34
C PHE A 356 8.01 -8.90 -20.95
N LEU A 357 9.12 -8.68 -20.24
CA LEU A 357 9.07 -8.12 -18.88
C LEU A 357 8.57 -6.66 -18.86
N LYS A 358 8.88 -5.86 -19.89
CA LYS A 358 8.29 -4.51 -20.06
C LYS A 358 6.79 -4.59 -20.30
N LYS A 359 6.33 -5.46 -21.20
CA LYS A 359 4.89 -5.67 -21.47
C LYS A 359 4.17 -6.10 -20.19
N TYR A 360 4.75 -7.06 -19.47
CA TYR A 360 4.27 -7.49 -18.16
C TYR A 360 4.15 -6.32 -17.17
N PHE A 361 5.19 -5.48 -17.07
CA PHE A 361 5.17 -4.34 -16.15
C PHE A 361 4.06 -3.35 -16.50
N TRP A 362 3.93 -2.94 -17.76
CA TRP A 362 2.94 -1.93 -18.15
C TRP A 362 1.51 -2.47 -18.13
N PHE A 363 1.28 -3.68 -18.64
CA PHE A 363 -0.01 -4.36 -18.58
C PHE A 363 -0.53 -4.44 -17.14
N TYR A 364 0.26 -5.01 -16.23
CA TYR A 364 -0.15 -5.12 -14.83
C TYR A 364 -0.07 -3.80 -14.05
N SER A 365 0.53 -2.74 -14.59
CA SER A 365 0.46 -1.41 -13.95
C SER A 365 -0.91 -0.76 -14.13
N PHE A 366 -1.50 -0.89 -15.32
CA PHE A 366 -2.74 -0.21 -15.71
C PHE A 366 -4.00 -1.10 -15.67
N GLN A 367 -3.91 -2.43 -15.77
CA GLN A 367 -5.09 -3.31 -15.79
C GLN A 367 -5.86 -3.29 -14.46
N SER A 368 -7.10 -2.80 -14.45
CA SER A 368 -7.90 -2.60 -13.24
C SER A 368 -8.50 -3.90 -12.65
N GLU A 369 -8.69 -4.93 -13.47
CA GLU A 369 -9.37 -6.19 -13.06
C GLU A 369 -8.47 -7.12 -12.21
N ASN A 370 -7.15 -7.11 -12.43
CA ASN A 370 -6.18 -7.96 -11.73
C ASN A 370 -5.54 -7.25 -10.51
N LEU A 371 -6.39 -6.74 -9.61
CA LEU A 371 -5.94 -6.05 -8.40
C LEU A 371 -5.35 -7.04 -7.38
N LEU A 372 -4.02 -7.10 -7.32
CA LEU A 372 -3.28 -7.76 -6.25
C LEU A 372 -3.54 -7.10 -4.88
N ARG A 373 -4.64 -7.47 -4.21
CA ARG A 373 -4.96 -7.01 -2.84
C ARG A 373 -4.17 -7.76 -1.76
N HIS A 374 -3.71 -8.98 -2.06
CA HIS A 374 -2.85 -9.78 -1.20
C HIS A 374 -2.01 -10.77 -2.01
N THR A 375 -1.01 -11.39 -1.36
CA THR A 375 -0.04 -12.30 -2.00
C THR A 375 -0.62 -13.60 -2.55
N GLY A 376 -1.94 -13.81 -2.47
CA GLY A 376 -2.55 -15.12 -2.81
C GLY A 376 -2.77 -15.36 -4.28
N HIS A 377 -3.03 -14.27 -4.98
CA HIS A 377 -3.13 -14.20 -6.43
C HIS A 377 -1.77 -14.15 -7.11
N LEU A 378 -0.68 -13.86 -6.37
CA LEU A 378 0.65 -13.74 -6.95
C LEU A 378 1.11 -15.01 -7.66
N ARG A 379 0.85 -16.19 -7.10
CA ARG A 379 1.37 -17.42 -7.70
C ARG A 379 0.75 -17.67 -9.06
N GLN A 380 -0.57 -17.88 -9.08
CA GLN A 380 -1.29 -18.26 -10.30
C GLN A 380 -1.31 -17.13 -11.34
N ASP A 381 -1.51 -15.88 -10.91
CA ASP A 381 -1.79 -14.80 -11.85
C ASP A 381 -0.50 -14.09 -12.31
N HIS A 382 0.64 -14.33 -11.63
CA HIS A 382 1.90 -13.65 -11.96
C HIS A 382 3.12 -14.57 -12.02
N LEU A 383 3.37 -15.39 -10.99
CA LEU A 383 4.61 -16.16 -10.92
C LEU A 383 4.60 -17.36 -11.88
N ASP A 384 3.49 -18.07 -11.97
CA ASP A 384 3.34 -19.21 -12.88
C ASP A 384 3.52 -18.73 -14.34
N PRO A 385 2.86 -17.64 -14.81
CA PRO A 385 3.17 -17.02 -16.11
C PRO A 385 4.64 -16.66 -16.35
N LEU A 386 5.28 -16.02 -15.37
CA LEU A 386 6.69 -15.64 -15.45
C LEU A 386 7.61 -16.86 -15.49
N TYR A 387 7.23 -17.94 -14.78
CA TYR A 387 7.95 -19.20 -14.77
C TYR A 387 7.79 -19.96 -16.10
N ASP A 388 6.57 -19.98 -16.63
CA ASP A 388 6.27 -20.59 -17.93
C ASP A 388 7.07 -19.89 -19.02
N GLU A 389 7.06 -18.55 -19.11
CA GLU A 389 7.89 -17.82 -20.07
C GLU A 389 9.37 -18.13 -19.89
N LYS A 390 9.88 -18.04 -18.65
CA LYS A 390 11.29 -18.34 -18.32
C LYS A 390 11.71 -19.74 -18.75
N THR A 391 10.80 -20.72 -18.73
CA THR A 391 11.09 -22.12 -19.06
C THR A 391 10.72 -22.50 -20.50
N GLY A 392 10.26 -21.54 -21.31
CA GLY A 392 9.86 -21.75 -22.70
C GLY A 392 8.47 -22.38 -22.86
N GLY A 393 7.62 -22.27 -21.86
CA GLY A 393 6.18 -22.54 -21.93
C GLY A 393 5.43 -21.48 -22.72
N GLU A 394 4.17 -21.78 -23.06
CA GLU A 394 3.28 -20.85 -23.76
C GLU A 394 2.51 -20.02 -22.73
N PHE A 395 2.62 -18.69 -22.82
CA PHE A 395 1.82 -17.75 -22.04
C PHE A 395 1.28 -16.67 -22.99
N GLU A 396 -0.01 -16.35 -22.84
CA GLU A 396 -0.66 -15.26 -23.57
C GLU A 396 -1.29 -14.30 -22.56
N PHE A 397 -1.12 -13.01 -22.80
CA PHE A 397 -1.79 -11.98 -22.00
C PHE A 397 -3.29 -11.98 -22.32
N GLU A 398 -4.09 -11.71 -21.29
CA GLU A 398 -5.51 -11.42 -21.46
C GLU A 398 -5.73 -10.10 -22.22
N GLU A 399 -6.97 -9.84 -22.63
CA GLU A 399 -7.36 -8.55 -23.20
C GLU A 399 -7.03 -7.42 -22.21
N PHE A 400 -6.28 -6.42 -22.68
CA PHE A 400 -5.93 -5.25 -21.91
C PHE A 400 -7.06 -4.22 -21.99
N ARG A 401 -7.62 -3.83 -20.84
CA ARG A 401 -8.74 -2.88 -20.77
C ARG A 401 -8.30 -1.56 -20.18
N LEU A 402 -8.62 -0.46 -20.87
CA LEU A 402 -8.38 0.90 -20.40
C LEU A 402 -9.67 1.73 -20.47
N ASP A 403 -9.95 2.49 -19.41
CA ASP A 403 -11.00 3.52 -19.40
C ASP A 403 -10.36 4.91 -19.59
N LYS A 404 -10.84 5.65 -20.59
CA LYS A 404 -10.45 7.05 -20.80
C LYS A 404 -10.80 7.91 -19.60
N HIS A 405 -11.94 7.67 -18.95
CA HIS A 405 -12.38 8.45 -17.80
C HIS A 405 -11.44 8.29 -16.61
N ASP A 406 -10.92 7.08 -16.37
CA ASP A 406 -9.94 6.84 -15.30
C ASP A 406 -8.69 7.70 -15.52
N LEU A 407 -8.18 7.80 -16.75
CA LEU A 407 -7.04 8.67 -17.08
C LEU A 407 -7.37 10.16 -16.89
N ARG A 408 -8.57 10.61 -17.29
CA ARG A 408 -8.99 12.01 -17.12
C ARG A 408 -9.11 12.41 -15.65
N SER A 409 -9.69 11.54 -14.83
CA SER A 409 -10.03 11.82 -13.43
C SER A 409 -8.91 11.46 -12.44
N ALA A 410 -7.88 10.73 -12.87
CA ALA A 410 -6.78 10.34 -12.00
C ALA A 410 -6.02 11.56 -11.48
N SER A 411 -6.04 11.74 -10.15
CA SER A 411 -5.27 12.77 -9.45
C SER A 411 -4.05 12.17 -8.73
N TYR A 412 -3.16 13.05 -8.24
CA TYR A 412 -1.97 12.59 -7.51
C TYR A 412 -2.36 11.83 -6.23
N SER A 413 -1.82 10.63 -6.08
CA SER A 413 -1.91 9.86 -4.84
C SER A 413 -0.59 9.17 -4.55
N TYR A 414 0.04 9.54 -3.44
CA TYR A 414 1.31 8.94 -3.02
C TYR A 414 1.24 7.42 -2.89
N GLN A 415 0.08 6.84 -2.53
CA GLN A 415 -0.11 5.39 -2.39
C GLN A 415 -0.98 4.78 -3.51
N GLY A 416 -1.55 5.60 -4.39
CA GLY A 416 -2.45 5.14 -5.44
C GLY A 416 -1.70 4.43 -6.54
N ARG A 417 -2.02 3.15 -6.77
CA ARG A 417 -1.43 2.34 -7.85
C ARG A 417 -1.54 3.02 -9.21
N PHE A 418 -2.75 3.44 -9.58
CA PHE A 418 -3.00 4.04 -10.90
C PHE A 418 -2.28 5.38 -11.07
N SER A 419 -2.28 6.22 -10.03
CA SER A 419 -1.49 7.46 -9.99
C SER A 419 -0.01 7.19 -10.22
N ARG A 420 0.57 6.22 -9.51
CA ARG A 420 1.98 5.82 -9.69
C ARG A 420 2.24 5.22 -11.07
N ALA A 421 1.31 4.45 -11.64
CA ALA A 421 1.43 3.91 -12.99
C ALA A 421 1.55 5.04 -14.04
N ILE A 422 0.67 6.05 -13.96
CA ILE A 422 0.73 7.23 -14.83
C ILE A 422 2.06 7.98 -14.65
N LEU A 423 2.46 8.24 -13.41
CA LEU A 423 3.71 8.96 -13.10
C LEU A 423 4.97 8.19 -13.54
N ALA A 424 4.97 6.86 -13.38
CA ALA A 424 6.04 5.99 -13.85
C ALA A 424 6.10 5.97 -15.38
N PHE A 425 4.94 5.91 -16.04
CA PHE A 425 4.85 5.96 -17.50
C PHE A 425 5.36 7.30 -18.03
N MET A 426 4.99 8.42 -17.44
CA MET A 426 5.59 9.72 -17.78
C MET A 426 7.11 9.75 -17.55
N ALA A 427 7.59 9.13 -16.47
CA ALA A 427 9.01 9.10 -16.16
C ALA A 427 9.82 8.23 -17.14
N SER A 428 9.23 7.16 -17.68
CA SER A 428 9.94 6.27 -18.62
C SER A 428 10.38 6.98 -19.89
N TYR A 429 9.72 8.08 -20.27
CA TYR A 429 10.06 8.94 -21.42
C TYR A 429 11.21 9.93 -21.18
N ASP A 430 11.84 9.88 -19.99
CA ASP A 430 12.97 10.74 -19.62
C ASP A 430 12.69 12.25 -19.81
N PRO A 431 11.67 12.79 -19.11
CA PRO A 431 11.21 14.16 -19.29
C PRO A 431 12.37 15.18 -19.20
N LYS A 432 12.40 16.12 -20.16
CA LYS A 432 13.45 17.13 -20.27
C LYS A 432 13.06 18.48 -19.69
N ASP A 433 14.03 19.22 -19.17
CA ASP A 433 13.80 20.56 -18.66
C ASP A 433 13.43 21.51 -19.82
N TRP A 434 12.44 22.36 -19.59
CA TRP A 434 11.93 23.26 -20.63
C TRP A 434 12.90 24.39 -21.00
N LYS A 435 13.83 24.76 -20.11
CA LYS A 435 14.85 25.78 -20.34
C LYS A 435 16.15 25.17 -20.86
N HIS A 436 16.47 23.96 -20.38
CA HIS A 436 17.68 23.20 -20.70
C HIS A 436 17.28 21.87 -21.33
N HIS A 437 16.97 21.89 -22.63
CA HIS A 437 16.33 20.78 -23.37
C HIS A 437 17.10 19.44 -23.33
N ASP A 438 18.39 19.43 -22.98
CA ASP A 438 19.24 18.25 -22.86
C ASP A 438 19.25 17.62 -21.45
N ARG A 439 18.76 18.35 -20.45
CA ARG A 439 18.79 17.93 -19.04
C ARG A 439 17.53 17.14 -18.67
N SER A 440 17.72 15.92 -18.18
CA SER A 440 16.64 15.16 -17.51
C SER A 440 16.24 15.84 -16.21
N VAL A 441 14.94 15.88 -15.93
CA VAL A 441 14.38 16.46 -14.69
C VAL A 441 14.15 15.40 -13.61
N LEU A 442 14.28 14.11 -13.94
CA LEU A 442 13.86 13.03 -13.05
C LEU A 442 14.62 13.03 -11.72
N THR A 443 15.92 13.28 -11.73
CA THR A 443 16.71 13.36 -10.49
C THR A 443 16.25 14.52 -9.59
N ASP A 444 15.88 15.67 -10.17
CA ASP A 444 15.45 16.85 -9.42
C ASP A 444 14.01 16.73 -8.89
N VAL A 445 13.14 16.02 -9.63
CA VAL A 445 11.71 15.88 -9.29
C VAL A 445 11.41 14.60 -8.50
N TYR A 446 12.25 13.57 -8.59
CA TYR A 446 12.10 12.34 -7.81
C TYR A 446 12.00 12.61 -6.30
N TYR A 447 12.87 13.49 -5.76
CA TYR A 447 12.83 13.88 -4.34
C TYR A 447 11.56 14.64 -3.95
N GLN A 448 10.81 15.16 -4.92
CA GLN A 448 9.58 15.91 -4.71
C GLN A 448 8.34 15.00 -4.71
N LEU A 449 8.44 13.75 -5.14
CA LEU A 449 7.35 12.75 -5.11
C LEU A 449 7.11 12.20 -3.70
N GLN A 450 6.94 13.10 -2.73
CA GLN A 450 6.58 12.80 -1.34
C GLN A 450 5.07 12.98 -1.14
N LYS A 451 4.58 12.95 0.12
CA LYS A 451 3.14 13.05 0.41
C LYS A 451 2.47 14.31 -0.15
N GLU A 452 3.21 15.42 -0.30
CA GLU A 452 2.73 16.70 -0.83
C GLU A 452 3.68 17.15 -1.94
N PRO A 453 3.56 16.60 -3.15
CA PRO A 453 4.49 16.93 -4.21
C PRO A 453 4.13 18.29 -4.83
N ASN A 454 5.14 19.08 -5.17
CA ASN A 454 4.95 20.35 -5.86
C ASN A 454 5.11 20.18 -7.37
N LEU A 455 4.30 19.28 -7.95
CA LEU A 455 4.29 19.01 -9.40
C LEU A 455 3.72 20.21 -10.16
N HIS A 456 4.18 20.42 -11.39
CA HIS A 456 3.74 21.55 -12.18
C HIS A 456 2.43 21.23 -12.91
N HIS A 457 1.38 21.99 -12.60
CA HIS A 457 0.15 22.04 -13.38
C HIS A 457 0.37 22.89 -14.64
N ILE A 458 0.27 22.27 -15.81
CA ILE A 458 0.45 22.93 -17.11
C ILE A 458 -0.57 24.07 -17.25
N PHE A 459 -1.82 23.82 -16.87
CA PHE A 459 -2.88 24.81 -16.71
C PHE A 459 -3.06 25.09 -15.21
N PRO A 460 -2.56 26.23 -14.67
CA PRO A 460 -2.67 26.54 -13.24
C PRO A 460 -4.12 26.85 -12.82
N ARG A 461 -4.43 26.63 -11.53
CA ARG A 461 -5.78 26.86 -10.96
C ARG A 461 -6.36 28.25 -11.26
N ASN A 462 -5.56 29.30 -11.09
CA ASN A 462 -6.00 30.68 -11.39
C ASN A 462 -6.40 30.88 -12.86
N PHE A 463 -5.83 30.12 -13.80
CA PHE A 463 -6.26 30.13 -15.20
C PHE A 463 -7.62 29.45 -15.34
N ILE A 464 -7.79 28.28 -14.72
CA ILE A 464 -9.03 27.48 -14.77
C ILE A 464 -10.21 28.26 -14.16
N GLU A 465 -10.00 29.00 -13.06
CA GLU A 465 -11.04 29.86 -12.47
C GLU A 465 -11.63 30.89 -13.46
N ASN A 466 -10.81 31.39 -14.40
CA ASN A 466 -11.21 32.38 -15.40
C ASN A 466 -11.71 31.75 -16.71
N TYR A 467 -11.33 30.49 -16.97
CA TYR A 467 -11.68 29.72 -18.17
C TYR A 467 -12.07 28.29 -17.80
N PRO A 468 -13.19 28.09 -17.07
CA PRO A 468 -13.63 26.76 -16.70
C PRO A 468 -14.03 25.98 -17.96
N GLY A 469 -13.62 24.71 -18.04
CA GLY A 469 -14.06 23.78 -19.08
C GLY A 469 -15.58 23.54 -19.04
N GLU A 470 -16.11 22.89 -20.08
CA GLU A 470 -17.50 22.40 -20.07
C GLU A 470 -17.63 21.13 -19.23
N ASP A 471 -16.59 20.30 -19.25
CA ASP A 471 -16.47 19.11 -18.43
C ASP A 471 -15.86 19.51 -17.08
N GLU A 472 -16.49 19.12 -15.95
CA GLU A 472 -15.97 19.37 -14.58
C GLU A 472 -14.74 18.47 -14.27
N TYR A 473 -13.72 18.47 -15.13
CA TYR A 473 -12.49 17.72 -14.85
C TYR A 473 -11.72 18.35 -13.69
N ASP A 474 -11.18 17.49 -12.82
CA ASP A 474 -10.37 17.90 -11.68
C ASP A 474 -9.12 18.66 -12.17
N GLU A 475 -8.91 19.87 -11.68
CA GLU A 475 -7.71 20.67 -11.92
C GLU A 475 -6.43 19.90 -11.54
N ASP A 476 -6.53 19.00 -10.56
CA ASP A 476 -5.46 18.12 -10.08
C ASP A 476 -5.33 16.82 -10.88
N SER A 477 -6.00 16.70 -12.03
CA SER A 477 -5.79 15.62 -12.99
C SER A 477 -4.31 15.49 -13.36
N LEU A 478 -3.80 14.26 -13.34
CA LEU A 478 -2.44 13.94 -13.76
C LEU A 478 -2.23 14.26 -15.25
N MET A 479 -3.29 14.27 -16.06
CA MET A 479 -3.21 14.71 -17.46
C MET A 479 -2.91 16.22 -17.57
N ASN A 480 -3.03 16.99 -16.49
CA ASN A 480 -2.60 18.38 -16.41
C ASN A 480 -1.19 18.55 -15.78
N ILE A 481 -0.45 17.47 -15.50
CA ILE A 481 0.84 17.55 -14.79
C ILE A 481 2.04 17.37 -15.72
N ALA A 482 3.11 18.12 -15.49
CA ALA A 482 4.44 17.93 -16.09
C ALA A 482 5.54 17.85 -15.04
N TYR A 483 6.60 17.10 -15.35
CA TYR A 483 7.78 17.03 -14.49
C TYR A 483 8.66 18.28 -14.71
N LEU A 484 8.75 19.19 -13.74
CA LEU A 484 9.65 20.34 -13.84
C LEU A 484 10.49 20.51 -12.59
N PRO A 485 11.76 20.94 -12.72
CA PRO A 485 12.54 21.34 -11.56
C PRO A 485 11.84 22.46 -10.80
N GLN A 486 11.99 22.49 -9.47
CA GLN A 486 11.32 23.47 -8.61
C GLN A 486 11.61 24.91 -9.03
N ILE A 487 12.83 25.18 -9.51
CA ILE A 487 13.24 26.51 -10.00
C ILE A 487 12.39 26.91 -11.21
N THR A 488 12.26 26.03 -12.21
CA THR A 488 11.46 26.28 -13.42
C THR A 488 9.97 26.42 -13.07
N ASN A 489 9.45 25.58 -12.17
CA ASN A 489 8.07 25.67 -11.71
C ASN A 489 7.77 27.04 -11.03
N LEU A 490 8.68 27.52 -10.18
CA LEU A 490 8.57 28.83 -9.54
C LEU A 490 8.72 30.01 -10.51
N GLU A 491 9.52 29.87 -11.58
CA GLU A 491 9.65 30.89 -12.63
C GLU A 491 8.34 31.05 -13.43
N ILE A 492 7.63 29.94 -13.69
CA ILE A 492 6.35 29.94 -14.41
C ILE A 492 5.22 30.50 -13.53
N SER A 493 5.16 30.12 -12.24
CA SER A 493 4.08 30.52 -11.32
C SER A 493 2.70 30.12 -11.87
N ASP A 494 1.71 30.99 -11.70
CA ASP A 494 0.31 30.87 -12.10
C ASP A 494 0.02 31.50 -13.48
N ARG A 495 1.06 31.66 -14.31
CA ARG A 495 0.92 32.29 -15.64
C ARG A 495 0.09 31.41 -16.57
N ASN A 496 -0.58 32.05 -17.53
CA ASN A 496 -1.32 31.36 -18.59
C ASN A 496 -0.36 30.49 -19.44
N PRO A 497 -0.63 29.19 -19.64
CA PRO A 497 0.19 28.30 -20.48
C PRO A 497 0.41 28.80 -21.90
N VAL A 498 -0.63 29.34 -22.53
CA VAL A 498 -0.54 29.88 -23.89
C VAL A 498 0.47 31.05 -23.94
N GLU A 499 0.63 31.79 -22.84
CA GLU A 499 1.58 32.90 -22.76
C GLU A 499 2.98 32.46 -22.35
N TYR A 500 3.14 31.68 -21.27
CA TYR A 500 4.47 31.34 -20.75
C TYR A 500 5.21 30.35 -21.66
N LEU A 501 4.52 29.51 -22.43
CA LEU A 501 5.18 28.55 -23.34
C LEU A 501 6.03 29.24 -24.41
N ARG A 502 5.70 30.50 -24.76
CA ARG A 502 6.48 31.32 -25.68
C ARG A 502 7.89 31.64 -25.17
N ASP A 503 8.07 31.64 -23.85
CA ASP A 503 9.38 31.87 -23.25
C ASP A 503 10.34 30.69 -23.51
N TYR A 504 9.79 29.52 -23.85
CA TYR A 504 10.50 28.28 -24.12
C TYR A 504 10.41 27.84 -25.60
N ASP A 505 9.52 28.45 -26.40
CA ASP A 505 9.33 28.12 -27.82
C ASP A 505 10.59 28.46 -28.65
N GLY A 506 11.36 27.43 -28.97
CA GLY A 506 12.59 27.50 -29.74
C GLY A 506 13.01 26.15 -30.32
N ASP A 507 14.20 26.09 -30.90
CA ASP A 507 14.74 24.87 -31.50
C ASP A 507 14.83 23.75 -30.45
N GLY A 508 14.14 22.64 -30.68
CA GLY A 508 14.15 21.48 -29.80
C GLY A 508 12.98 21.38 -28.82
N PHE A 509 12.16 22.43 -28.65
CA PHE A 509 11.11 22.44 -27.62
C PHE A 509 9.96 21.47 -27.93
N GLU A 510 9.64 21.23 -29.21
CA GLU A 510 8.66 20.21 -29.61
C GLU A 510 9.09 18.81 -29.12
N GLN A 511 10.40 18.50 -29.15
CA GLN A 511 10.93 17.24 -28.62
C GLN A 511 10.87 17.21 -27.08
N VAL A 512 11.06 18.35 -26.42
CA VAL A 512 10.86 18.45 -24.96
C VAL A 512 9.40 18.12 -24.62
N LEU A 513 8.41 18.73 -25.28
CA LEU A 513 6.99 18.41 -25.04
C LEU A 513 6.68 16.93 -25.27
N ALA A 514 7.26 16.31 -26.31
CA ALA A 514 7.13 14.88 -26.55
C ALA A 514 7.69 14.03 -25.40
N SER A 515 8.82 14.41 -24.79
CA SER A 515 9.38 13.72 -23.61
C SER A 515 8.49 13.78 -22.35
N HIS A 516 7.51 14.67 -22.34
CA HIS A 516 6.49 14.79 -21.28
C HIS A 516 5.15 14.17 -21.66
N LEU A 517 5.04 13.55 -22.84
CA LEU A 517 3.76 13.13 -23.42
C LEU A 517 2.77 14.30 -23.48
N ILE A 518 3.22 15.49 -23.88
CA ILE A 518 2.39 16.69 -24.06
C ILE A 518 2.03 16.83 -25.55
N PRO A 519 0.74 16.91 -25.91
CA PRO A 519 0.33 17.10 -27.30
C PRO A 519 0.88 18.39 -27.91
N GLN A 520 1.42 18.28 -29.13
CA GLN A 520 1.95 19.42 -29.88
C GLN A 520 0.91 20.51 -30.19
N ALA A 521 -0.39 20.20 -30.05
CA ALA A 521 -1.47 21.17 -30.15
C ALA A 521 -1.31 22.33 -29.15
N LEU A 522 -0.77 22.06 -27.96
CA LEU A 522 -0.57 23.08 -26.92
C LEU A 522 0.37 24.21 -27.40
N LEU A 523 1.48 23.84 -28.04
CA LEU A 523 2.42 24.83 -28.59
C LEU A 523 1.81 25.60 -29.77
N LYS A 524 0.97 24.96 -30.59
CA LYS A 524 0.26 25.64 -31.68
C LYS A 524 -0.71 26.69 -31.15
N TRP A 525 -1.50 26.36 -30.13
CA TRP A 525 -2.37 27.33 -29.47
C TRP A 525 -1.59 28.51 -28.90
N SER A 526 -0.44 28.25 -28.27
CA SER A 526 0.51 29.28 -27.82
C SER A 526 0.99 30.19 -28.96
N ARG A 527 1.30 29.65 -30.14
CA ARG A 527 1.73 30.42 -31.31
C ARG A 527 0.60 31.25 -31.95
N ASP A 528 -0.63 30.73 -31.92
CA ASP A 528 -1.79 31.32 -32.61
C ASP A 528 -2.63 32.28 -31.75
N ASP A 529 -2.27 32.51 -30.47
CA ASP A 529 -3.09 33.26 -29.48
C ASP A 529 -4.51 32.68 -29.32
N ASP A 530 -4.68 31.37 -29.56
CA ASP A 530 -5.98 30.70 -29.48
C ASP A 530 -6.27 30.27 -28.04
N VAL A 531 -6.94 31.14 -27.29
CA VAL A 531 -7.39 30.89 -25.91
C VAL A 531 -8.91 30.72 -25.92
N GLY A 532 -9.37 29.50 -26.21
CA GLY A 532 -10.78 29.13 -26.16
C GLY A 532 -11.19 28.58 -24.79
N TYR A 533 -12.46 28.75 -24.38
CA TYR A 533 -13.02 28.20 -23.13
C TYR A 533 -12.93 26.66 -22.99
N LYS A 534 -12.68 25.92 -24.09
CA LYS A 534 -12.50 24.45 -24.10
C LYS A 534 -11.04 23.99 -24.12
N THR A 535 -10.06 24.90 -23.99
CA THR A 535 -8.65 24.56 -24.19
C THR A 535 -8.14 23.51 -23.19
N LEU A 536 -8.64 23.50 -21.95
CA LEU A 536 -8.27 22.47 -20.97
C LEU A 536 -8.85 21.10 -21.33
N ASP A 537 -10.16 21.03 -21.63
CA ASP A 537 -10.82 19.76 -21.97
C ASP A 537 -10.24 19.16 -23.26
N ASP A 538 -10.02 20.00 -24.28
CA ASP A 538 -9.36 19.61 -25.52
C ASP A 538 -7.93 19.13 -25.27
N PHE A 539 -7.22 19.76 -24.32
CA PHE A 539 -5.85 19.38 -23.95
C PHE A 539 -5.83 18.01 -23.28
N ILE A 540 -6.63 17.84 -22.22
CA ILE A 540 -6.73 16.60 -21.45
C ILE A 540 -7.14 15.46 -22.38
N ASN A 541 -8.17 15.64 -23.20
CA ASN A 541 -8.62 14.62 -24.15
C ASN A 541 -7.52 14.23 -25.14
N ARG A 542 -6.82 15.20 -25.76
CA ARG A 542 -5.71 14.90 -26.67
C ARG A 542 -4.54 14.21 -25.97
N ARG A 543 -4.30 14.53 -24.71
CA ARG A 543 -3.25 13.89 -23.92
C ARG A 543 -3.63 12.47 -23.54
N VAL A 544 -4.89 12.21 -23.19
CA VAL A 544 -5.40 10.85 -22.95
C VAL A 544 -5.24 9.97 -24.19
N GLU A 545 -5.61 10.47 -25.38
CA GLU A 545 -5.40 9.72 -26.63
C GLU A 545 -3.92 9.43 -26.89
N LEU A 546 -3.03 10.40 -26.60
CA LEU A 546 -1.58 10.20 -26.71
C LEU A 546 -1.09 9.13 -25.73
N PHE A 547 -1.52 9.18 -24.46
CA PHE A 547 -1.17 8.16 -23.47
C PHE A 547 -1.61 6.77 -23.91
N ILE A 548 -2.85 6.62 -24.40
CA ILE A 548 -3.38 5.34 -24.84
C ILE A 548 -2.58 4.79 -26.02
N ALA A 549 -2.27 5.63 -27.02
CA ALA A 549 -1.47 5.21 -28.16
C ALA A 549 -0.06 4.75 -27.75
N GLU A 550 0.58 5.48 -26.84
CA GLU A 550 1.91 5.13 -26.34
C GLU A 550 1.89 3.90 -25.42
N ILE A 551 0.82 3.70 -24.64
CA ILE A 551 0.62 2.49 -23.83
C ILE A 551 0.43 1.26 -24.75
N ASP A 552 -0.34 1.39 -25.83
CA ASP A 552 -0.54 0.34 -26.84
C ASP A 552 0.80 -0.11 -27.47
N ASP A 553 1.68 0.84 -27.79
CA ASP A 553 3.04 0.55 -28.28
C ASP A 553 3.87 -0.21 -27.24
N HIS A 554 3.80 0.19 -25.96
CA HIS A 554 4.53 -0.46 -24.87
C HIS A 554 4.06 -1.89 -24.56
N VAL A 555 2.84 -2.23 -24.98
CA VAL A 555 2.20 -3.55 -24.80
C VAL A 555 1.96 -4.25 -26.13
N GLU A 556 2.72 -3.91 -27.18
CA GLU A 556 2.51 -4.38 -28.55
C GLU A 556 2.24 -5.90 -28.63
N GLY A 557 1.15 -6.28 -29.30
CA GLY A 557 0.74 -7.67 -29.47
C GLY A 557 -0.23 -8.18 -28.40
N ILE A 558 -0.56 -7.38 -27.38
CA ILE A 558 -1.67 -7.63 -26.47
C ILE A 558 -2.93 -6.93 -27.01
N PRO A 559 -4.08 -7.61 -27.16
CA PRO A 559 -5.31 -6.95 -27.60
C PRO A 559 -5.73 -5.85 -26.64
N LEU A 560 -5.82 -4.60 -27.11
CA LEU A 560 -6.23 -3.44 -26.33
C LEU A 560 -7.71 -3.08 -26.60
N ASN A 561 -8.50 -3.00 -25.52
CA ASN A 561 -9.88 -2.57 -25.50
C ASN A 561 -10.01 -1.26 -24.71
N VAL A 562 -10.32 -0.18 -25.41
CA VAL A 562 -10.44 1.16 -24.84
C VAL A 562 -11.91 1.56 -24.81
N HIS A 563 -12.41 1.91 -23.63
CA HIS A 563 -13.76 2.43 -23.44
C HIS A 563 -13.74 3.80 -22.75
N ASP A 564 -14.89 4.47 -22.73
CA ASP A 564 -15.04 5.80 -22.13
C ASP A 564 -16.34 5.84 -21.32
N SER A 565 -16.25 5.56 -20.01
CA SER A 565 -17.43 5.50 -19.15
C SER A 565 -18.14 6.85 -19.00
N ALA A 566 -17.42 7.98 -19.09
CA ALA A 566 -18.02 9.32 -19.02
C ALA A 566 -18.80 9.71 -20.28
N ALA A 567 -18.31 9.29 -21.45
CA ALA A 567 -19.06 9.42 -22.70
C ALA A 567 -20.35 8.59 -22.63
N GLN A 568 -20.28 7.39 -22.05
CA GLN A 568 -21.42 6.52 -21.87
C GLN A 568 -22.48 7.09 -20.91
N ASP A 569 -22.07 7.69 -19.78
CA ASP A 569 -22.96 8.39 -18.86
C ASP A 569 -23.66 9.59 -19.55
N THR A 570 -22.92 10.31 -20.39
CA THR A 570 -23.44 11.47 -21.14
C THR A 570 -24.40 11.03 -22.25
N ASP A 571 -24.05 9.99 -23.01
CA ASP A 571 -24.90 9.42 -24.05
C ASP A 571 -26.20 8.86 -23.46
N VAL A 572 -26.15 8.20 -22.30
CA VAL A 572 -27.35 7.71 -21.62
C VAL A 572 -28.20 8.87 -21.10
N ARG A 573 -27.60 9.94 -20.56
CA ARG A 573 -28.35 11.15 -20.17
C ARG A 573 -29.07 11.76 -21.36
N VAL A 574 -28.38 11.91 -22.49
CA VAL A 574 -28.98 12.43 -23.73
C VAL A 574 -30.12 11.53 -24.20
N LEU A 575 -29.93 10.20 -24.20
CA LEU A 575 -30.99 9.25 -24.55
C LEU A 575 -32.21 9.36 -23.62
N ILE A 576 -31.99 9.57 -22.32
CA ILE A 576 -33.07 9.77 -21.33
C ILE A 576 -33.80 11.10 -21.56
N GLU A 577 -33.07 12.18 -21.85
CA GLU A 577 -33.64 13.50 -22.13
C GLU A 577 -34.42 13.54 -23.45
N ASP A 578 -33.93 12.85 -24.49
CA ASP A 578 -34.60 12.72 -25.78
C ASP A 578 -35.84 11.80 -25.71
N GLY A 579 -35.88 10.91 -24.73
CA GLY A 579 -37.00 10.02 -24.44
C GLY A 579 -37.10 8.80 -25.35
N GLU A 580 -38.14 8.00 -25.15
CA GLU A 580 -38.36 6.79 -25.96
C GLU A 580 -38.57 7.12 -27.44
N SER A 581 -37.86 6.39 -28.30
CA SER A 581 -37.80 6.62 -29.74
C SER A 581 -37.91 5.29 -30.52
N GLN A 582 -37.68 5.33 -31.83
CA GLN A 582 -37.60 4.11 -32.63
C GLN A 582 -36.40 3.24 -32.26
N THR A 583 -35.32 3.86 -31.78
CA THR A 583 -34.05 3.23 -31.43
C THR A 583 -33.78 3.26 -29.93
N THR A 584 -34.72 3.71 -29.09
CA THR A 584 -34.52 3.84 -27.65
C THR A 584 -35.79 3.44 -26.89
N GLU A 585 -35.66 2.55 -25.91
CA GLU A 585 -36.77 2.12 -25.03
C GLU A 585 -36.35 2.17 -23.57
N PHE A 586 -37.28 2.53 -22.68
CA PHE A 586 -37.07 2.46 -21.24
C PHE A 586 -37.83 1.30 -20.61
N LYS A 587 -37.23 0.66 -19.62
CA LYS A 587 -37.86 -0.32 -18.74
C LYS A 587 -37.47 -0.01 -17.31
N THR A 588 -38.46 0.06 -16.42
CA THR A 588 -38.20 0.33 -15.00
C THR A 588 -37.36 -0.76 -14.35
N THR A 589 -37.61 -2.02 -14.70
CA THR A 589 -36.93 -3.19 -14.14
C THR A 589 -36.85 -4.29 -15.20
N LEU A 590 -35.92 -5.23 -15.00
CA LEU A 590 -35.82 -6.43 -15.83
C LEU A 590 -36.87 -7.48 -15.41
N ARG A 591 -37.05 -7.67 -14.10
CA ARG A 591 -37.74 -8.87 -13.58
C ARG A 591 -38.65 -8.64 -12.38
N THR A 592 -38.59 -7.48 -11.73
CA THR A 592 -39.47 -7.13 -10.60
C THR A 592 -40.74 -6.41 -11.06
N ASP A 593 -41.93 -6.85 -10.62
CA ASP A 593 -43.19 -6.18 -10.94
C ASP A 593 -43.39 -4.92 -10.09
N VAL A 594 -43.04 -3.76 -10.63
CA VAL A 594 -43.14 -2.45 -9.95
C VAL A 594 -44.55 -1.89 -9.95
N LYS A 595 -45.42 -2.37 -10.86
CA LYS A 595 -46.80 -1.84 -11.01
C LYS A 595 -47.79 -2.53 -10.07
N ASP A 596 -47.30 -3.39 -9.17
CA ASP A 596 -48.05 -4.20 -8.19
C ASP A 596 -49.28 -4.88 -8.81
N ARG A 597 -49.09 -5.50 -9.98
CA ARG A 597 -50.13 -6.20 -10.74
C ARG A 597 -50.15 -7.70 -10.47
N GLY A 598 -49.22 -8.20 -9.64
CA GLY A 598 -49.01 -9.62 -9.39
C GLY A 598 -48.45 -10.34 -10.62
N MET A 599 -47.71 -9.64 -11.46
CA MET A 599 -47.13 -10.19 -12.68
C MET A 599 -45.97 -11.13 -12.33
N PRO A 600 -45.95 -12.38 -12.82
CA PRO A 600 -44.84 -13.29 -12.60
C PRO A 600 -43.52 -12.74 -13.18
N MET A 601 -42.41 -13.02 -12.51
CA MET A 601 -41.06 -12.55 -12.88
C MET A 601 -40.70 -12.83 -14.35
N ASN A 602 -40.94 -14.05 -14.82
CA ASN A 602 -40.70 -14.45 -16.21
C ASN A 602 -41.55 -13.66 -17.22
N ARG A 603 -42.71 -13.15 -16.81
CA ARG A 603 -43.56 -12.30 -17.67
C ARG A 603 -43.01 -10.87 -17.73
N VAL A 604 -42.36 -10.38 -16.68
CA VAL A 604 -41.66 -9.08 -16.70
C VAL A 604 -40.43 -9.17 -17.58
N GLU A 605 -39.60 -10.22 -17.40
CA GLU A 605 -38.42 -10.51 -18.24
C GLU A 605 -38.79 -10.57 -19.72
N TYR A 606 -39.91 -11.24 -20.04
CA TYR A 606 -40.42 -11.34 -21.39
C TYR A 606 -40.73 -9.98 -22.05
N GLN A 607 -41.09 -8.93 -21.29
CA GLN A 607 -41.27 -7.59 -21.88
C GLN A 607 -39.95 -6.97 -22.37
N CYS A 608 -38.86 -7.22 -21.65
CA CYS A 608 -37.52 -6.79 -22.07
C CYS A 608 -37.06 -7.61 -23.29
N LEU A 609 -37.25 -8.93 -23.25
CA LEU A 609 -36.92 -9.83 -24.38
C LEU A 609 -37.69 -9.48 -25.66
N LYS A 610 -38.98 -9.14 -25.54
CA LYS A 610 -39.78 -8.63 -26.66
C LYS A 610 -39.16 -7.38 -27.28
N THR A 611 -38.70 -6.45 -26.45
CA THR A 611 -38.05 -5.22 -26.93
C THR A 611 -36.75 -5.54 -27.65
N ILE A 612 -35.89 -6.38 -27.07
CA ILE A 612 -34.62 -6.80 -27.67
C ILE A 612 -34.88 -7.51 -29.00
N ASN A 613 -35.88 -8.41 -29.08
CA ASN A 613 -36.28 -9.05 -30.33
C ASN A 613 -36.68 -8.03 -31.40
N GLY A 614 -37.49 -7.04 -31.00
CA GLY A 614 -37.89 -5.94 -31.88
C GLY A 614 -36.71 -5.14 -32.42
N LEU A 615 -35.73 -4.83 -31.57
CA LEU A 615 -34.52 -4.08 -31.95
C LEU A 615 -33.60 -4.91 -32.86
N LEU A 616 -33.35 -6.19 -32.55
CA LEU A 616 -32.58 -7.11 -33.39
C LEU A 616 -33.14 -7.18 -34.82
N ASN A 617 -34.47 -7.17 -34.94
CA ASN A 617 -35.16 -7.28 -36.23
C ASN A 617 -35.30 -5.96 -36.98
N SER A 618 -34.96 -4.83 -36.36
CA SER A 618 -35.08 -3.49 -36.96
C SER A 618 -33.77 -3.08 -37.60
N THR A 619 -33.82 -2.43 -38.76
CA THR A 619 -32.65 -2.05 -39.56
C THR A 619 -31.65 -1.16 -38.81
N ASP A 620 -32.15 -0.30 -37.94
CA ASP A 620 -31.33 0.66 -37.19
C ASP A 620 -30.84 0.11 -35.84
N GLY A 621 -31.27 -1.08 -35.43
CA GLY A 621 -31.04 -1.59 -34.06
C GLY A 621 -31.58 -0.62 -33.00
N GLY A 622 -30.87 -0.51 -31.87
CA GLY A 622 -31.06 0.54 -30.88
C GLY A 622 -30.67 0.13 -29.47
N THR A 623 -31.09 0.93 -28.48
CA THR A 623 -30.71 0.80 -27.08
C THR A 623 -31.93 0.60 -26.19
N LEU A 624 -31.88 -0.40 -25.31
CA LEU A 624 -32.83 -0.59 -24.23
C LEU A 624 -32.17 -0.17 -22.91
N LEU A 625 -32.76 0.79 -22.20
CA LEU A 625 -32.34 1.19 -20.86
C LEU A 625 -33.22 0.52 -19.80
N ILE A 626 -32.61 -0.20 -18.86
CA ILE A 626 -33.29 -0.87 -17.75
C ILE A 626 -32.90 -0.21 -16.43
N GLY A 627 -33.87 0.17 -15.62
CA GLY A 627 -33.69 1.03 -14.44
C GLY A 627 -34.17 2.47 -14.66
N VAL A 628 -34.92 2.75 -15.73
CA VAL A 628 -35.45 4.08 -16.09
C VAL A 628 -36.97 4.01 -16.22
N GLU A 629 -37.69 4.97 -15.64
CA GLU A 629 -39.14 5.07 -15.77
C GLU A 629 -39.58 5.68 -17.12
N ASP A 630 -40.85 5.47 -17.47
CA ASP A 630 -41.46 6.00 -18.72
C ASP A 630 -41.36 7.55 -18.81
N ASP A 631 -41.14 8.26 -17.69
CA ASP A 631 -40.97 9.71 -17.63
C ASP A 631 -39.50 10.18 -17.62
N GLY A 632 -38.55 9.26 -17.75
CA GLY A 632 -37.11 9.51 -17.74
C GLY A 632 -36.47 9.57 -16.34
N SER A 633 -37.24 9.40 -15.26
CA SER A 633 -36.67 9.36 -13.91
C SER A 633 -35.87 8.08 -13.66
N ILE A 634 -34.77 8.19 -12.91
CA ILE A 634 -33.88 7.07 -12.60
C ILE A 634 -34.49 6.20 -11.48
N TYR A 635 -35.00 5.02 -11.85
CA TYR A 635 -35.55 4.05 -10.91
C TYR A 635 -34.44 3.25 -10.20
N GLY A 636 -33.48 2.73 -10.98
CA GLY A 636 -32.36 1.89 -10.51
C GLY A 636 -32.61 0.37 -10.62
N LEU A 637 -31.55 -0.43 -10.48
CA LEU A 637 -31.63 -1.91 -10.53
C LEU A 637 -31.67 -2.59 -9.15
N GLU A 638 -31.80 -1.84 -8.06
CA GLU A 638 -31.65 -2.37 -6.71
C GLU A 638 -32.69 -3.45 -6.37
N ASP A 639 -33.91 -3.33 -6.89
CA ASP A 639 -34.96 -4.34 -6.70
C ASP A 639 -34.70 -5.61 -7.51
N ASP A 640 -34.19 -5.48 -8.73
CA ASP A 640 -33.76 -6.65 -9.51
C ASP A 640 -32.55 -7.33 -8.86
N TYR A 641 -31.60 -6.56 -8.30
CA TYR A 641 -30.46 -7.10 -7.56
C TYR A 641 -30.85 -7.92 -6.34
N LYS A 642 -31.92 -7.54 -5.61
CA LYS A 642 -32.42 -8.32 -4.47
C LYS A 642 -32.92 -9.71 -4.86
N THR A 643 -33.18 -9.96 -6.14
CA THR A 643 -33.63 -11.26 -6.62
C THR A 643 -32.48 -12.25 -6.79
N PHE A 644 -31.23 -11.79 -6.70
CA PHE A 644 -30.02 -12.59 -6.78
C PHE A 644 -29.36 -12.71 -5.40
N ASN A 645 -28.88 -13.90 -5.04
CA ASN A 645 -28.29 -14.19 -3.71
C ASN A 645 -26.75 -14.03 -3.69
N GLU A 646 -26.19 -12.99 -4.32
CA GLU A 646 -24.73 -12.88 -4.55
C GLU A 646 -24.21 -11.44 -4.36
N GLU A 647 -22.91 -11.30 -4.03
CA GLU A 647 -22.24 -10.01 -3.78
C GLU A 647 -21.90 -9.24 -5.08
N GLN A 648 -21.71 -9.95 -6.21
CA GLN A 648 -21.34 -9.38 -7.52
C GLN A 648 -22.57 -9.01 -8.37
N LYS A 649 -23.30 -7.97 -7.95
CA LYS A 649 -24.64 -7.62 -8.47
C LYS A 649 -24.73 -7.41 -10.00
N ARG A 650 -23.79 -6.65 -10.59
CA ARG A 650 -23.78 -6.32 -12.04
C ARG A 650 -23.48 -7.54 -12.92
N GLU A 651 -22.43 -8.28 -12.60
CA GLU A 651 -22.02 -9.49 -13.35
C GLU A 651 -23.12 -10.56 -13.37
N VAL A 652 -23.78 -10.78 -12.23
CA VAL A 652 -24.87 -11.76 -12.12
C VAL A 652 -26.09 -11.34 -12.92
N PHE A 653 -26.43 -10.05 -12.89
CA PHE A 653 -27.52 -9.49 -13.68
C PHE A 653 -27.24 -9.64 -15.19
N GLN A 654 -26.03 -9.28 -15.64
CA GLN A 654 -25.62 -9.39 -17.03
C GLN A 654 -25.64 -10.84 -17.52
N ARG A 655 -25.08 -11.77 -16.74
CA ARG A 655 -25.11 -13.20 -17.05
C ARG A 655 -26.55 -13.70 -17.17
N HIS A 656 -27.41 -13.37 -16.21
CA HIS A 656 -28.84 -13.73 -16.25
C HIS A 656 -29.53 -13.17 -17.50
N LEU A 657 -29.26 -11.91 -17.88
CA LEU A 657 -29.82 -11.30 -19.08
C LEU A 657 -29.40 -12.05 -20.36
N HIS A 658 -28.11 -12.37 -20.52
CA HIS A 658 -27.63 -13.16 -21.66
C HIS A 658 -28.20 -14.58 -21.67
N ASP A 659 -28.38 -15.22 -20.51
CA ASP A 659 -28.97 -16.55 -20.38
C ASP A 659 -30.44 -16.56 -20.83
N ILE A 660 -31.25 -15.57 -20.42
CA ILE A 660 -32.66 -15.48 -20.83
C ILE A 660 -32.80 -15.08 -22.31
N ILE A 661 -31.90 -14.26 -22.84
CA ILE A 661 -31.86 -13.93 -24.28
C ILE A 661 -31.55 -15.19 -25.08
N GLY A 662 -30.47 -15.91 -24.73
CA GLY A 662 -30.05 -17.11 -25.44
C GLY A 662 -31.08 -18.24 -25.37
N SER A 663 -31.78 -18.35 -24.24
CA SER A 663 -32.86 -19.32 -24.07
C SER A 663 -34.11 -18.98 -24.89
N ALA A 664 -34.40 -17.70 -25.11
CA ALA A 664 -35.64 -17.26 -25.76
C ALA A 664 -35.49 -16.99 -27.27
N MET A 665 -34.28 -16.68 -27.77
CA MET A 665 -34.04 -16.27 -29.16
C MET A 665 -32.90 -17.02 -29.86
N GLU A 666 -32.27 -18.02 -29.22
CA GLU A 666 -31.00 -18.70 -29.56
C GLU A 666 -29.74 -17.98 -29.06
N PRO A 667 -28.74 -18.71 -28.51
CA PRO A 667 -27.54 -18.12 -27.89
C PRO A 667 -26.72 -17.18 -28.77
N ARG A 668 -26.72 -17.43 -30.08
CA ARG A 668 -25.95 -16.66 -31.07
C ARG A 668 -26.37 -15.20 -31.23
N PHE A 669 -27.57 -14.82 -30.79
CA PHE A 669 -27.99 -13.42 -30.88
C PHE A 669 -27.33 -12.54 -29.82
N ASN A 670 -26.71 -13.14 -28.80
CA ASN A 670 -25.84 -12.40 -27.89
C ASN A 670 -24.65 -11.74 -28.62
N ASP A 671 -24.21 -12.27 -29.77
CA ASP A 671 -23.14 -11.66 -30.58
C ASP A 671 -23.52 -10.26 -31.12
N PHE A 672 -24.81 -9.91 -31.11
CA PHE A 672 -25.33 -8.61 -31.57
C PHE A 672 -25.72 -7.70 -30.40
N ILE A 673 -25.50 -8.11 -29.16
CA ILE A 673 -25.99 -7.43 -27.97
C ILE A 673 -24.82 -7.12 -27.04
N ASP A 674 -24.59 -5.83 -26.82
CA ASP A 674 -23.64 -5.33 -25.84
C ASP A 674 -24.39 -4.85 -24.59
N VAL A 675 -23.95 -5.30 -23.41
CA VAL A 675 -24.58 -5.00 -22.13
C VAL A 675 -23.57 -4.31 -21.23
N SER A 676 -23.94 -3.12 -20.74
CA SER A 676 -23.12 -2.28 -19.89
C SER A 676 -23.97 -1.63 -18.78
N PHE A 677 -23.33 -0.94 -17.84
CA PHE A 677 -24.00 -0.34 -16.69
C PHE A 677 -23.46 1.07 -16.44
N VAL A 678 -24.36 2.02 -16.25
CA VAL A 678 -24.04 3.40 -15.86
C VAL A 678 -24.58 3.70 -14.47
N THR A 679 -23.90 4.58 -13.73
CA THR A 679 -24.32 4.94 -12.36
C THR A 679 -24.87 6.35 -12.34
N MET A 680 -26.18 6.50 -12.17
CA MET A 680 -26.86 7.80 -12.20
C MET A 680 -27.62 8.00 -10.91
N GLU A 681 -27.43 9.15 -10.26
CA GLU A 681 -28.09 9.47 -8.97
C GLU A 681 -27.85 8.41 -7.88
N ASN A 682 -26.65 7.81 -7.84
CA ASN A 682 -26.28 6.68 -6.97
C ASN A 682 -27.09 5.39 -7.20
N LYS A 683 -27.65 5.21 -8.39
CA LYS A 683 -28.39 4.02 -8.80
C LYS A 683 -27.83 3.47 -10.10
N ASP A 684 -27.84 2.15 -10.23
CA ASP A 684 -27.38 1.49 -11.44
C ASP A 684 -28.48 1.47 -12.51
N VAL A 685 -28.14 1.80 -13.75
CA VAL A 685 -28.97 1.63 -14.95
C VAL A 685 -28.23 0.70 -15.90
N CYS A 686 -28.90 -0.33 -16.41
CA CYS A 686 -28.36 -1.23 -17.41
C CYS A 686 -28.66 -0.69 -18.81
N VAL A 687 -27.62 -0.63 -19.64
CA VAL A 687 -27.67 -0.19 -21.03
C VAL A 687 -27.50 -1.43 -21.90
N VAL A 688 -28.50 -1.74 -22.72
CA VAL A 688 -28.48 -2.88 -23.63
C VAL A 688 -28.46 -2.34 -25.07
N ASN A 689 -27.29 -2.31 -25.68
CA ASN A 689 -27.11 -1.91 -27.07
C ASN A 689 -27.34 -3.12 -27.97
N VAL A 690 -28.29 -3.00 -28.89
CA VAL A 690 -28.75 -4.08 -29.77
C VAL A 690 -28.49 -3.68 -31.21
N ASN A 691 -27.56 -4.37 -31.86
CA ASN A 691 -27.28 -4.20 -33.28
C ASN A 691 -28.31 -4.98 -34.12
N HIS A 692 -28.57 -4.50 -35.34
CA HIS A 692 -29.38 -5.24 -36.32
C HIS A 692 -28.76 -6.62 -36.57
N ALA A 693 -29.55 -7.67 -36.43
CA ALA A 693 -29.09 -9.03 -36.63
C ALA A 693 -28.94 -9.35 -38.12
N SER A 694 -27.96 -10.17 -38.50
CA SER A 694 -27.82 -10.62 -39.90
C SER A 694 -28.83 -11.69 -40.33
N ARG A 695 -29.80 -12.01 -39.46
CA ARG A 695 -30.83 -13.03 -39.68
C ARG A 695 -32.06 -12.70 -38.84
N PRO A 696 -33.26 -13.19 -39.21
CA PRO A 696 -34.46 -12.97 -38.42
C PRO A 696 -34.36 -13.61 -37.03
N ALA A 697 -34.58 -12.81 -36.00
CA ALA A 697 -34.66 -13.26 -34.61
C ALA A 697 -36.13 -13.59 -34.27
N HIS A 698 -36.38 -14.83 -33.86
CA HIS A 698 -37.69 -15.26 -33.35
C HIS A 698 -37.64 -15.37 -31.83
N LEU A 699 -38.69 -14.92 -31.16
CA LEU A 699 -38.85 -15.02 -29.71
C LEU A 699 -39.78 -16.19 -29.37
N GLU A 700 -39.29 -17.14 -28.57
CA GLU A 700 -40.08 -18.28 -28.10
C GLU A 700 -40.88 -17.93 -26.83
N ASP A 701 -42.20 -18.07 -26.87
CA ASP A 701 -43.07 -18.06 -25.67
C ASP A 701 -44.02 -19.25 -25.69
N GLN A 702 -43.96 -20.08 -24.64
CA GLN A 702 -44.83 -21.25 -24.46
C GLN A 702 -44.92 -22.21 -25.66
N GLY A 703 -43.87 -22.29 -26.48
CA GLY A 703 -43.79 -23.14 -27.67
C GLY A 703 -44.34 -22.52 -28.96
N GLU A 704 -44.75 -21.24 -28.92
CA GLU A 704 -45.03 -20.43 -30.11
C GLU A 704 -43.83 -19.54 -30.43
N GLN A 705 -43.54 -19.37 -31.72
CA GLN A 705 -42.46 -18.52 -32.23
C GLN A 705 -43.06 -17.21 -32.71
N GLU A 706 -42.68 -16.12 -32.07
CA GLU A 706 -43.16 -14.78 -32.37
C GLU A 706 -42.06 -13.95 -33.02
N PHE A 707 -42.44 -12.95 -33.81
CA PHE A 707 -41.51 -12.04 -34.46
C PHE A 707 -41.96 -10.61 -34.19
N TYR A 708 -41.08 -9.83 -33.58
CA TYR A 708 -41.34 -8.44 -33.22
C TYR A 708 -40.53 -7.49 -34.09
N LEU A 709 -41.11 -6.32 -34.35
CA LEU A 709 -40.46 -5.21 -35.03
C LEU A 709 -40.71 -3.90 -34.28
N ARG A 710 -39.70 -3.00 -34.26
CA ARG A 710 -39.91 -1.63 -33.80
C ARG A 710 -40.61 -0.80 -34.87
N GLN A 711 -41.71 -0.18 -34.50
CA GLN A 711 -42.40 0.80 -35.34
C GLN A 711 -42.70 2.05 -34.52
N GLY A 712 -41.89 3.11 -34.73
CA GLY A 712 -41.84 4.24 -33.80
C GLY A 712 -41.43 3.77 -32.40
N ASN A 713 -41.98 4.37 -31.35
CA ASN A 713 -41.70 3.99 -29.95
C ASN A 713 -42.45 2.74 -29.46
N ARG A 714 -42.82 1.81 -30.36
CA ARG A 714 -43.57 0.59 -29.99
C ARG A 714 -42.97 -0.63 -30.63
N THR A 715 -42.99 -1.72 -29.87
CA THR A 715 -42.65 -3.05 -30.36
C THR A 715 -43.92 -3.83 -30.71
N ILE A 716 -44.12 -4.09 -32.00
CA ILE A 716 -45.32 -4.74 -32.53
C ILE A 716 -45.02 -6.15 -33.03
N PRO A 717 -45.91 -7.14 -32.80
CA PRO A 717 -45.80 -8.45 -33.44
C PRO A 717 -46.19 -8.34 -34.91
N LEU A 718 -45.48 -9.05 -35.79
CA LEU A 718 -45.87 -9.21 -37.18
C LEU A 718 -46.69 -10.49 -37.38
N GLU A 719 -47.83 -10.36 -38.05
CA GLU A 719 -48.61 -11.52 -38.48
C GLU A 719 -47.82 -12.36 -39.49
N PRO A 720 -48.01 -13.69 -39.56
CA PRO A 720 -47.16 -14.58 -40.36
C PRO A 720 -46.97 -14.16 -41.82
N LYS A 721 -48.00 -13.57 -42.46
CA LYS A 721 -47.90 -13.07 -43.84
C LYS A 721 -46.99 -11.85 -43.96
N GLN A 722 -47.10 -10.91 -43.01
CA GLN A 722 -46.29 -9.68 -42.99
C GLN A 722 -44.84 -9.98 -42.60
N MET A 723 -44.65 -10.94 -41.69
CA MET A 723 -43.34 -11.42 -41.28
C MET A 723 -42.56 -11.99 -42.47
N VAL A 724 -43.18 -12.88 -43.26
CA VAL A 724 -42.51 -13.45 -44.45
C VAL A 724 -42.15 -12.35 -45.45
N GLU A 725 -43.09 -11.43 -45.74
CA GLU A 725 -42.82 -10.29 -46.64
C GLU A 725 -41.66 -9.42 -46.13
N TYR A 726 -41.58 -9.17 -44.83
CA TYR A 726 -40.50 -8.39 -44.22
C TYR A 726 -39.15 -9.11 -44.22
N ILE A 727 -39.14 -10.42 -43.94
CA ILE A 727 -37.91 -11.23 -43.93
C ILE A 727 -37.31 -11.30 -45.34
N ASP A 728 -38.15 -11.50 -46.36
CA ASP A 728 -37.73 -11.52 -47.77
C ASP A 728 -37.18 -10.15 -48.22
N GLU A 729 -37.63 -9.04 -47.61
CA GLU A 729 -37.17 -7.68 -47.95
C GLU A 729 -35.88 -7.26 -47.23
N GLU A 730 -35.73 -7.60 -45.95
CA GLU A 730 -34.68 -7.04 -45.08
C GLU A 730 -33.57 -8.03 -44.67
N PHE A 731 -33.78 -9.35 -44.83
CA PHE A 731 -32.82 -10.39 -44.40
C PHE A 731 -32.36 -11.34 -45.52
N GLU A 732 -32.91 -11.24 -46.73
CA GLU A 732 -32.41 -11.97 -47.89
C GLU A 732 -31.39 -11.12 -48.69
N ASP A 733 -30.14 -11.60 -48.72
CA ASP A 733 -29.18 -11.36 -49.82
C ASP A 733 -29.19 -12.55 -50.80
#